data_AF-A0A5C4T4F1-F1
#
_entry.id   AF-A0A5C4T4F1-F1
#
_cell.length_a   1.000
_cell.length_b   1.000
_cell.length_c   1.000
_cell.angle_alpha   90.00
_cell.angle_beta   90.00
_cell.angle_gamma   90.00
#
_symmetry.space_group_name_H-M   'P 1'
#
loop_
_entity.id
_entity.type
_entity.pdbx_description
1 polymer ?
#
loop_
_entity_poly.entity_id
_entity_poly.type
_entity_poly.pdbx_seq_one_letter_code
_entity_poly.pdbx_strand_id
1 'polypeptide(L)'
;MYPKLILLVMLTDVFLTAMVGLGVYFGFAIHPIFLLGNTQLPVQSGIHGTIPLWMPSIQDLKVPFSYLPYGGAVSVWRTIAVSAAVIAVQSYARAVYLGGLRSAVLQERPSPLREYGRRYFKRMLGWSVLYAAVAFAGMMLAMWAWPIGAAVFLLGFFYSLVPYLIVLRDYSLSEAISAGPSIFRAHFRSMVPFALLALFLTAIVSIVGTLDKPLDYYLCMLLYSTVGTLMIGEFMRRLHEKMNKENGAAVRMRTETIPVSRLQTMTAIALLFVVPVVGVYFSAGYPIRAADRVMKGDKTELSGVSFQSGFSDAMYASDQTYNTYEWQPNPYRIRIAMPDMSDGRSYSELRGTATVYWDVSQENVTRSGNSSAIRVVNVPMEQTIVYRLVRERSEDGSFYYSSRDGAASILALKDKAREPMSLEMTVSGDGRHVFIMQYPSRFEAGSLFRVSADGRFFVPRASKVNPGDFDTYWFASEWSKEDVFAMVQSKNEHIGVGPKRLFVQLAAALQEADGAMVKKQLQAIGAGNAQITAPDWTERQWTDYLRKLYEPAGMAEMLGYMTKAGVQNGHETQSLSPPAEQAPAGNGGASAQERQQTDAQRPMLFGMTVPFPDRSIVLVYEIDKTDKLLSLEIRLQQP
;
A
#
# COMPACT_ATOMS: atom_id res chain seq x y z
N MET A 1 -30.90 13.62 26.00
CA MET A 1 -30.50 14.35 24.77
C MET A 1 -29.12 13.94 24.29
N TYR A 2 -28.11 13.91 25.17
CA TYR A 2 -26.73 13.52 24.85
C TYR A 2 -26.55 12.24 24.02
N PRO A 3 -27.22 11.09 24.31
CA PRO A 3 -27.06 9.89 23.47
C PRO A 3 -27.44 10.10 22.00
N LYS A 4 -28.48 10.90 21.72
CA LYS A 4 -28.91 11.22 20.35
C LYS A 4 -27.89 12.10 19.61
N LEU A 5 -27.20 12.98 20.34
CA LEU A 5 -26.17 13.86 19.78
C LEU A 5 -24.86 13.11 19.54
N ILE A 6 -24.46 12.24 20.47
CA ILE A 6 -23.32 11.34 20.29
C ILE A 6 -23.56 10.43 19.08
N LEU A 7 -24.77 9.87 18.95
CA LEU A 7 -25.13 9.06 17.80
C LEU A 7 -25.04 9.85 16.47
N LEU A 8 -25.45 11.12 16.46
CA LEU A 8 -25.32 11.97 15.28
C LEU A 8 -23.86 12.18 14.87
N VAL A 9 -22.97 12.37 15.85
CA VAL A 9 -21.52 12.46 15.61
C VAL A 9 -21.01 11.18 14.96
N MET A 10 -21.28 10.04 15.58
CA MET A 10 -20.84 8.73 15.08
C MET A 10 -21.37 8.47 13.66
N LEU A 11 -22.66 8.74 13.41
CA LEU A 11 -23.25 8.58 12.08
C LEU A 11 -22.60 9.50 11.03
N THR A 12 -22.16 10.69 11.45
CA THR A 12 -21.44 11.60 10.54
C THR A 12 -20.06 11.03 10.20
N ASP A 13 -19.32 10.52 11.18
CA ASP A 13 -18.04 9.85 10.92
C ASP A 13 -18.22 8.59 10.06
N VAL A 14 -19.25 7.76 10.30
CA VAL A 14 -19.58 6.61 9.46
C VAL A 14 -19.88 7.04 8.02
N PHE A 15 -20.65 8.12 7.83
CA PHE A 15 -20.91 8.69 6.51
C PHE A 15 -19.62 9.15 5.82
N LEU A 16 -18.72 9.82 6.53
CA LEU A 16 -17.43 10.25 5.99
C LEU A 16 -16.56 9.05 5.62
N THR A 17 -16.49 8.04 6.49
CA THR A 17 -15.83 6.76 6.22
C THR A 17 -16.37 6.06 4.97
N ALA A 18 -17.69 6.01 4.80
CA ALA A 18 -18.30 5.48 3.60
C ALA A 18 -17.89 6.27 2.36
N MET A 19 -17.88 7.59 2.46
CA MET A 19 -17.53 8.46 1.35
C MET A 19 -16.05 8.37 0.98
N VAL A 20 -15.14 8.26 1.95
CA VAL A 20 -13.71 8.02 1.70
C VAL A 20 -13.50 6.69 1.00
N GLY A 21 -14.15 5.62 1.48
CA GLY A 21 -14.07 4.30 0.82
C GLY A 21 -14.59 4.31 -0.62
N LEU A 22 -15.69 5.03 -0.87
CA LEU A 22 -16.20 5.26 -2.23
C LEU A 22 -15.23 6.12 -3.06
N GLY A 23 -14.55 7.08 -2.44
CA GLY A 23 -13.51 7.90 -3.06
C GLY A 23 -12.35 7.08 -3.60
N VAL A 24 -11.86 6.11 -2.82
CA VAL A 24 -10.83 5.15 -3.25
C VAL A 24 -11.30 4.35 -4.48
N TYR A 25 -12.55 3.87 -4.47
CA TYR A 25 -13.10 3.06 -5.56
C TYR A 25 -13.40 3.86 -6.84
N PHE A 26 -13.88 5.10 -6.72
CA PHE A 26 -14.31 5.95 -7.86
C PHE A 26 -13.30 7.03 -8.27
N GLY A 27 -12.16 7.15 -7.57
CA GLY A 27 -11.11 8.11 -7.88
C GLY A 27 -11.44 9.56 -7.54
N PHE A 28 -11.98 9.82 -6.34
CA PHE A 28 -12.19 11.17 -5.82
C PHE A 28 -11.74 11.31 -4.36
N ALA A 29 -11.38 12.53 -3.96
CA ALA A 29 -11.04 12.85 -2.57
C ALA A 29 -12.21 13.56 -1.86
N ILE A 30 -12.13 13.61 -0.54
CA ILE A 30 -12.97 14.48 0.28
C ILE A 30 -12.04 15.42 1.04
N HIS A 31 -12.25 16.71 0.82
CA HIS A 31 -11.44 17.83 1.30
C HIS A 31 -10.05 17.95 0.61
N PRO A 32 -9.66 19.17 0.18
CA PRO A 32 -8.62 19.38 -0.84
C PRO A 32 -7.17 19.19 -0.37
N ILE A 33 -6.91 18.76 0.87
CA ILE A 33 -5.54 18.69 1.41
C ILE A 33 -4.69 17.66 0.64
N PHE A 34 -5.32 16.61 0.10
CA PHE A 34 -4.63 15.61 -0.74
C PHE A 34 -4.42 16.04 -2.20
N LEU A 35 -5.00 17.17 -2.65
CA LEU A 35 -4.85 17.64 -4.03
C LEU A 35 -3.48 18.29 -4.30
N LEU A 36 -2.66 18.52 -3.27
CA LEU A 36 -1.44 19.35 -3.34
C LEU A 36 -0.14 18.56 -3.15
N GLY A 37 -0.22 17.24 -3.10
CA GLY A 37 0.96 16.39 -3.07
C GLY A 37 0.66 14.98 -2.61
N ASN A 38 1.27 14.00 -3.30
CA ASN A 38 1.38 12.62 -2.85
C ASN A 38 2.09 12.61 -1.50
N THR A 39 1.31 12.51 -0.43
CA THR A 39 1.84 12.07 0.85
C THR A 39 0.95 10.95 1.32
N GLN A 40 1.38 9.72 0.98
CA GLN A 40 1.37 8.65 1.94
C GLN A 40 2.16 9.14 3.16
N LEU A 41 1.57 10.04 3.95
CA LEU A 41 2.11 10.30 5.27
C LEU A 41 1.91 8.98 6.00
N PRO A 42 2.98 8.29 6.41
CA PRO A 42 2.84 7.11 7.24
C PRO A 42 1.91 7.50 8.38
N VAL A 43 0.96 6.61 8.70
CA VAL A 43 0.12 6.74 9.90
C VAL A 43 1.10 6.93 11.05
N GLN A 44 1.28 8.16 11.52
CA GLN A 44 2.15 8.44 12.64
C GLN A 44 1.42 7.86 13.85
N SER A 45 1.75 6.61 14.19
CA SER A 45 1.35 5.99 15.44
C SER A 45 1.97 6.81 16.57
N GLY A 46 1.17 7.62 17.23
CA GLY A 46 1.63 8.53 18.27
C GLY A 46 0.48 9.05 19.13
N ILE A 47 0.83 9.63 20.28
CA ILE A 47 -0.14 10.29 21.15
C ILE A 47 -0.47 11.65 20.55
N HIS A 48 -1.75 11.91 20.27
CA HIS A 48 -2.21 13.16 19.71
C HIS A 48 -3.03 13.96 20.74
N GLY A 49 -2.62 15.21 20.96
CA GLY A 49 -3.40 16.17 21.73
C GLY A 49 -4.13 17.11 20.78
N THR A 50 -5.44 16.95 20.64
CA THR A 50 -6.28 17.85 19.84
C THR A 50 -7.41 18.41 20.69
N ILE A 51 -7.80 19.66 20.45
CA ILE A 51 -8.94 20.27 21.14
C ILE A 51 -10.15 20.13 20.22
N PRO A 52 -11.23 19.43 20.63
CA PRO A 52 -12.42 19.31 19.79
C PRO A 52 -13.11 20.68 19.68
N LEU A 53 -12.97 21.34 18.53
CA LEU A 53 -13.41 22.73 18.34
C LEU A 53 -14.89 22.89 18.00
N TRP A 54 -15.59 21.85 17.53
CA TRP A 54 -17.03 21.96 17.20
C TRP A 54 -17.82 20.67 17.39
N MET A 55 -17.36 19.57 16.81
CA MET A 55 -18.02 18.27 16.75
C MET A 55 -16.86 17.27 16.71
N PRO A 56 -16.76 16.37 17.70
CA PRO A 56 -15.63 15.45 17.77
C PRO A 56 -15.65 14.55 16.53
N SER A 57 -14.51 14.36 15.89
CA SER A 57 -14.35 13.38 14.81
C SER A 57 -13.16 12.49 15.08
N ILE A 58 -13.23 11.22 14.71
CA ILE A 58 -12.09 10.31 14.87
C ILE A 58 -10.82 10.76 14.10
N GLN A 59 -10.97 11.61 13.08
CA GLN A 59 -9.82 12.26 12.42
C GLN A 59 -9.01 13.18 13.35
N ASP A 60 -9.63 13.73 14.39
CA ASP A 60 -8.95 14.54 15.40
C ASP A 60 -7.91 13.72 16.17
N LEU A 61 -8.04 12.39 16.17
CA LEU A 61 -7.11 11.43 16.77
C LEU A 61 -6.13 10.83 15.75
N LYS A 62 -6.10 11.34 14.52
CA LYS A 62 -5.34 10.80 13.38
C LYS A 62 -5.69 9.35 13.01
N VAL A 63 -6.81 8.82 13.50
CA VAL A 63 -7.35 7.53 13.05
C VAL A 63 -7.91 7.73 11.64
N PRO A 64 -7.45 6.96 10.64
CA PRO A 64 -7.92 7.11 9.27
C PRO A 64 -9.39 6.68 9.15
N PHE A 65 -10.16 7.40 8.33
CA PHE A 65 -11.55 7.05 8.08
C PHE A 65 -11.72 5.72 7.32
N SER A 66 -10.73 5.31 6.53
CA SER A 66 -10.72 4.02 5.85
C SER A 66 -9.34 3.38 5.99
N TYR A 67 -9.31 2.05 6.08
CA TYR A 67 -8.08 1.27 6.03
C TYR A 67 -7.62 0.97 4.61
N LEU A 68 -8.44 1.32 3.60
CA LEU A 68 -8.04 1.21 2.21
C LEU A 68 -6.98 2.27 1.91
N PRO A 69 -5.85 1.90 1.30
CA PRO A 69 -4.84 2.84 0.88
C PRO A 69 -5.44 3.78 -0.15
N TYR A 70 -5.13 5.06 0.03
CA TYR A 70 -5.51 6.11 -0.90
C TYR A 70 -4.30 6.41 -1.78
N GLY A 71 -4.36 5.98 -3.04
CA GLY A 71 -3.33 6.22 -4.04
C GLY A 71 -3.91 6.85 -5.30
N GLY A 72 -3.08 7.64 -5.99
CA GLY A 72 -3.27 7.88 -7.41
C GLY A 72 -3.98 9.16 -7.85
N ALA A 73 -4.12 9.28 -9.17
CA ALA A 73 -4.73 10.42 -9.83
C ALA A 73 -6.22 10.49 -9.53
N VAL A 74 -6.63 11.57 -8.87
CA VAL A 74 -8.03 11.87 -8.57
C VAL A 74 -8.62 12.87 -9.55
N SER A 75 -9.88 12.64 -9.89
CA SER A 75 -10.64 13.61 -10.67
C SER A 75 -10.88 14.87 -9.84
N VAL A 76 -10.23 15.97 -10.23
CA VAL A 76 -10.34 17.27 -9.55
C VAL A 76 -11.80 17.72 -9.48
N TRP A 77 -12.54 17.64 -10.59
CA TRP A 77 -13.94 18.07 -10.64
C TRP A 77 -14.87 17.23 -9.76
N ARG A 78 -14.72 15.89 -9.77
CA ARG A 78 -15.48 15.01 -8.86
C ARG A 78 -15.15 15.31 -7.40
N THR A 79 -13.86 15.52 -7.11
CA THR A 79 -13.38 15.88 -5.77
C THR A 79 -13.99 17.18 -5.27
N ILE A 80 -14.03 18.23 -6.11
CA ILE A 80 -14.65 19.52 -5.77
C ILE A 80 -16.15 19.34 -5.50
N ALA A 81 -16.87 18.65 -6.40
CA ALA A 81 -18.30 18.45 -6.27
C ALA A 81 -18.67 17.64 -5.00
N VAL A 82 -17.98 16.52 -4.77
CA VAL A 82 -18.22 15.68 -3.58
C VAL A 82 -17.79 16.41 -2.31
N SER A 83 -16.67 17.12 -2.32
CA SER A 83 -16.23 17.91 -1.15
C SER A 83 -17.23 19.00 -0.80
N ALA A 84 -17.81 19.69 -1.79
CA ALA A 84 -18.86 20.70 -1.55
C ALA A 84 -20.12 20.07 -0.93
N ALA A 85 -20.55 18.90 -1.44
CA ALA A 85 -21.66 18.15 -0.87
C ALA A 85 -21.38 17.69 0.57
N VAL A 86 -20.17 17.17 0.84
CA VAL A 86 -19.76 16.75 2.19
C VAL A 86 -19.70 17.94 3.15
N ILE A 87 -19.17 19.10 2.72
CA ILE A 87 -19.19 20.33 3.53
C ILE A 87 -20.63 20.69 3.89
N ALA A 88 -21.57 20.64 2.94
CA ALA A 88 -22.97 20.93 3.22
C ALA A 88 -23.56 19.96 4.26
N VAL A 89 -23.34 18.65 4.12
CA VAL A 89 -23.82 17.64 5.08
C VAL A 89 -23.19 17.85 6.46
N GLN A 90 -21.89 18.06 6.55
CA GLN A 90 -21.19 18.33 7.80
C GLN A 90 -21.66 19.64 8.46
N SER A 91 -21.89 20.71 7.69
CA SER A 91 -22.43 21.96 8.21
C SER A 91 -23.83 21.79 8.78
N TYR A 92 -24.67 20.97 8.15
CA TYR A 92 -25.99 20.62 8.68
C TYR A 92 -25.87 19.79 9.96
N ALA A 93 -25.02 18.77 9.98
CA ALA A 93 -24.77 17.96 11.18
C ALA A 93 -24.26 18.81 12.36
N ARG A 94 -23.31 19.72 12.12
CA ARG A 94 -22.81 20.68 13.13
C ARG A 94 -23.89 21.61 13.64
N ALA A 95 -24.77 22.11 12.77
CA ALA A 95 -25.92 22.95 13.14
C ALA A 95 -26.89 22.21 14.07
N VAL A 96 -27.23 20.96 13.72
CA VAL A 96 -28.06 20.09 14.56
C VAL A 96 -27.38 19.76 15.89
N TYR A 97 -26.10 19.41 15.85
CA TYR A 97 -25.31 19.01 17.00
C TYR A 97 -25.16 20.14 18.02
N LEU A 98 -24.64 21.30 17.61
CA LEU A 98 -24.47 22.45 18.50
C LEU A 98 -25.82 23.03 18.95
N GLY A 99 -26.81 23.09 18.06
CA GLY A 99 -28.16 23.52 18.42
C GLY A 99 -28.82 22.59 19.44
N GLY A 100 -28.62 21.29 19.32
CA GLY A 100 -29.07 20.33 20.32
C GLY A 100 -28.32 20.47 21.65
N LEU A 101 -27.00 20.65 21.62
CA LEU A 101 -26.21 20.90 22.83
C LEU A 101 -26.64 22.19 23.54
N ARG A 102 -26.96 23.25 22.80
CA ARG A 102 -27.50 24.49 23.36
C ARG A 102 -28.70 24.20 24.24
N SER A 103 -29.69 23.45 23.76
CA SER A 103 -30.89 23.22 24.57
C SER A 103 -30.61 22.33 25.79
N ALA A 104 -29.63 21.42 25.73
CA ALA A 104 -29.16 20.71 26.91
C ALA A 104 -28.46 21.65 27.93
N VAL A 105 -27.62 22.58 27.45
CA VAL A 105 -26.84 23.51 28.27
C VAL A 105 -27.71 24.59 28.90
N LEU A 106 -28.65 25.15 28.14
CA LEU A 106 -29.57 26.19 28.57
C LEU A 106 -30.79 25.63 29.32
N GLN A 107 -30.87 24.30 29.46
CA GLN A 107 -32.03 23.59 30.01
C GLN A 107 -33.35 23.98 29.31
N GLU A 108 -33.28 24.28 28.02
CA GLU A 108 -34.43 24.56 27.17
C GLU A 108 -35.15 23.24 26.80
N ARG A 109 -36.44 23.31 26.46
CA ARG A 109 -37.16 22.17 25.88
C ARG A 109 -36.43 21.67 24.63
N PRO A 110 -36.10 20.36 24.54
CA PRO A 110 -35.48 19.82 23.35
C PRO A 110 -36.47 19.88 22.18
N SER A 111 -36.13 20.66 21.16
CA SER A 111 -36.86 20.69 19.89
C SER A 111 -36.46 19.49 19.02
N PRO A 112 -37.28 19.09 18.02
CA PRO A 112 -36.87 18.11 17.04
C PRO A 112 -35.54 18.49 16.39
N LEU A 113 -34.60 17.54 16.27
CA LEU A 113 -33.25 17.80 15.78
C LEU A 113 -33.22 18.51 14.41
N ARG A 114 -34.19 18.17 13.54
CA ARG A 114 -34.35 18.78 12.21
C ARG A 114 -34.54 20.31 12.27
N GLU A 115 -35.18 20.82 13.31
CA GLU A 115 -35.44 22.26 13.47
C GLU A 115 -34.17 23.06 13.76
N TYR A 116 -33.28 22.52 14.61
CA TYR A 116 -31.97 23.13 14.86
C TYR A 116 -31.15 23.19 13.56
N GLY A 117 -31.16 22.11 12.79
CA GLY A 117 -30.55 22.07 11.47
C GLY A 117 -31.10 23.17 10.58
N ARG A 118 -32.43 23.24 10.40
CA ARG A 118 -33.06 24.27 9.55
C ARG A 118 -32.71 25.70 10.00
N ARG A 119 -32.68 25.96 11.31
CA ARG A 119 -32.43 27.28 11.88
C ARG A 119 -30.98 27.74 11.67
N TYR A 120 -30.00 26.89 11.96
CA TYR A 120 -28.59 27.31 11.99
C TYR A 120 -27.80 26.92 10.72
N PHE A 121 -28.34 26.08 9.83
CA PHE A 121 -27.63 25.53 8.67
C PHE A 121 -26.98 26.61 7.79
N LYS A 122 -27.73 27.63 7.35
CA LYS A 122 -27.18 28.66 6.44
C LYS A 122 -25.97 29.38 7.06
N ARG A 123 -26.03 29.68 8.36
CA ARG A 123 -24.96 30.37 9.09
C ARG A 123 -23.74 29.45 9.29
N MET A 124 -23.98 28.18 9.60
CA MET A 124 -22.93 27.16 9.75
C MET A 124 -22.25 26.80 8.42
N LEU A 125 -23.01 26.78 7.33
CA LEU A 125 -22.48 26.58 5.98
C LEU A 125 -21.57 27.74 5.59
N GLY A 126 -22.03 28.98 5.78
CA GLY A 126 -21.21 30.17 5.52
C GLY A 126 -19.91 30.16 6.33
N TRP A 127 -19.97 29.80 7.62
CA TRP A 127 -18.77 29.63 8.43
C TRP A 127 -17.85 28.52 7.90
N SER A 128 -18.39 27.36 7.53
CA SER A 128 -17.59 26.22 7.05
C SER A 128 -16.89 26.54 5.73
N VAL A 129 -17.57 27.26 4.82
CA VAL A 129 -17.00 27.75 3.55
C VAL A 129 -15.89 28.76 3.82
N LEU A 130 -16.13 29.74 4.70
CA LEU A 130 -15.12 30.74 5.07
C LEU A 130 -13.89 30.08 5.71
N TYR A 131 -14.10 29.18 6.66
CA TYR A 131 -13.02 28.44 7.33
C TYR A 131 -12.21 27.60 6.34
N ALA A 132 -12.88 26.90 5.41
CA ALA A 132 -12.21 26.12 4.37
C ALA A 132 -11.38 27.01 3.43
N ALA A 133 -11.90 28.18 3.03
CA ALA A 133 -11.17 29.13 2.20
C ALA A 133 -9.93 29.70 2.93
N VAL A 134 -10.06 30.06 4.22
CA VAL A 134 -8.94 30.54 5.04
C VAL A 134 -7.91 29.44 5.26
N ALA A 135 -8.33 28.21 5.55
CA ALA A 135 -7.42 27.07 5.72
C ALA A 135 -6.67 26.75 4.42
N PHE A 136 -7.36 26.79 3.27
CA PHE A 136 -6.74 26.61 1.96
C PHE A 136 -5.72 27.72 1.66
N ALA A 137 -6.09 28.99 1.87
CA ALA A 137 -5.17 30.11 1.71
C ALA A 137 -3.96 30.03 2.65
N GLY A 138 -4.19 29.67 3.92
CA GLY A 138 -3.13 29.47 4.91
C GLY A 138 -2.17 28.35 4.52
N MET A 139 -2.68 27.24 3.97
CA MET A 139 -1.86 26.14 3.45
C MET A 139 -1.06 26.54 2.20
N MET A 140 -1.69 27.24 1.24
CA MET A 140 -0.98 27.79 0.07
C MET A 140 0.15 28.71 0.49
N LEU A 141 -0.11 29.61 1.44
CA LEU A 141 0.92 30.47 2.00
C LEU A 141 1.98 29.68 2.76
N ALA A 142 1.61 28.63 3.51
CA ALA A 142 2.56 27.83 4.27
C ALA A 142 3.57 27.10 3.38
N MET A 143 3.14 26.63 2.19
CA MET A 143 4.02 25.96 1.23
C MET A 143 5.11 26.88 0.67
N TRP A 144 4.79 28.16 0.45
CA TRP A 144 5.73 29.13 -0.16
C TRP A 144 6.44 30.01 0.89
N ALA A 145 5.79 30.24 2.02
CA ALA A 145 6.22 31.11 3.10
C ALA A 145 5.62 30.61 4.44
N TRP A 146 6.20 29.53 4.97
CA TRP A 146 5.71 28.85 6.18
C TRP A 146 5.39 29.78 7.38
N PRO A 147 6.14 30.87 7.68
CA PRO A 147 5.79 31.74 8.80
C PRO A 147 4.48 32.49 8.56
N ILE A 148 4.20 32.88 7.31
CA ILE A 148 2.97 33.57 6.92
C ILE A 148 1.79 32.61 7.05
N GLY A 149 1.93 31.38 6.54
CA GLY A 149 0.93 30.34 6.72
C GLY A 149 0.62 30.06 8.20
N ALA A 150 1.67 29.92 9.03
CA ALA A 150 1.53 29.76 10.47
C ALA A 150 0.80 30.94 11.13
N ALA A 151 1.10 32.18 10.73
CA ALA A 151 0.41 33.37 11.23
C ALA A 151 -1.08 33.37 10.85
N VAL A 152 -1.45 32.94 9.63
CA VAL A 152 -2.85 32.80 9.20
C VAL A 152 -3.58 31.75 10.05
N PHE A 153 -2.97 30.61 10.34
CA PHE A 153 -3.58 29.60 11.23
C PHE A 153 -3.77 30.13 12.66
N LEU A 154 -2.78 30.85 13.19
CA LEU A 154 -2.86 31.47 14.51
C LEU A 154 -3.95 32.55 14.56
N LEU A 155 -4.11 33.34 13.50
CA LEU A 155 -5.21 34.29 13.36
C LEU A 155 -6.58 33.59 13.29
N GLY A 156 -6.68 32.50 12.53
CA GLY A 156 -7.88 31.67 12.44
C GLY A 156 -8.33 31.11 13.79
N PHE A 157 -7.40 30.80 14.69
CA PHE A 157 -7.70 30.29 16.03
C PHE A 157 -8.53 31.27 16.88
N PHE A 158 -8.33 32.59 16.73
CA PHE A 158 -9.14 33.60 17.42
C PHE A 158 -10.62 33.58 17.02
N TYR A 159 -10.95 33.00 15.86
CA TYR A 159 -12.32 32.85 15.37
C TYR A 159 -12.93 31.48 15.71
N SER A 160 -12.25 30.65 16.50
CA SER A 160 -12.75 29.33 16.93
C SER A 160 -14.10 29.37 17.68
N LEU A 161 -14.46 30.52 18.28
CA LEU A 161 -15.74 30.69 19.00
C LEU A 161 -16.95 30.96 18.10
N VAL A 162 -16.74 31.31 16.82
CA VAL A 162 -17.83 31.74 15.92
C VAL A 162 -19.00 30.74 15.85
N PRO A 163 -18.79 29.42 15.69
CA PRO A 163 -19.87 28.44 15.70
C PRO A 163 -20.70 28.46 17.00
N TYR A 164 -20.04 28.67 18.13
CA TYR A 164 -20.70 28.70 19.43
C TYR A 164 -21.55 29.96 19.60
N LEU A 165 -21.06 31.12 19.14
CA LEU A 165 -21.79 32.38 19.21
C LEU A 165 -23.04 32.37 18.32
N ILE A 166 -22.94 31.78 17.12
CA ILE A 166 -24.08 31.59 16.21
C ILE A 166 -25.21 30.84 16.93
N VAL A 167 -24.89 29.86 17.76
CA VAL A 167 -25.91 29.02 18.40
C VAL A 167 -26.33 29.54 19.76
N LEU A 168 -25.40 29.84 20.67
CA LEU A 168 -25.69 30.26 22.05
C LEU A 168 -26.39 31.63 22.11
N ARG A 169 -26.01 32.56 21.24
CA ARG A 169 -26.57 33.92 21.20
C ARG A 169 -27.49 34.16 20.00
N ASP A 170 -27.66 33.17 19.13
CA ASP A 170 -28.43 33.28 17.88
C ASP A 170 -27.92 34.39 16.94
N TYR A 171 -26.63 34.70 16.99
CA TYR A 171 -26.02 35.72 16.14
C TYR A 171 -26.08 35.33 14.66
N SER A 172 -26.17 36.35 13.81
CA SER A 172 -25.86 36.21 12.39
C SER A 172 -24.37 35.88 12.19
N LEU A 173 -24.02 35.38 11.00
CA LEU A 173 -22.61 35.04 10.71
C LEU A 173 -21.69 36.26 10.84
N SER A 174 -22.13 37.41 10.35
CA SER A 174 -21.36 38.66 10.42
C SER A 174 -21.12 39.11 11.86
N GLU A 175 -22.17 39.14 12.67
CA GLU A 175 -22.08 39.50 14.10
C GLU A 175 -21.16 38.53 14.87
N ALA A 176 -21.29 37.23 14.60
CA ALA A 176 -20.47 36.22 15.24
C ALA A 176 -18.98 36.35 14.88
N ILE A 177 -18.65 36.66 13.62
CA ILE A 177 -17.27 36.92 13.18
C ILE A 177 -16.72 38.17 13.85
N SER A 178 -17.48 39.27 13.92
CA SER A 178 -17.02 40.50 14.56
C SER A 178 -16.85 40.35 16.08
N ALA A 179 -17.73 39.59 16.72
CA ALA A 179 -17.70 39.41 18.17
C ALA A 179 -16.68 38.33 18.62
N GLY A 180 -16.39 37.35 17.77
CA GLY A 180 -15.57 36.17 18.08
C GLY A 180 -14.21 36.50 18.74
N PRO A 181 -13.33 37.29 18.08
CA PRO A 181 -12.00 37.60 18.61
C PRO A 181 -12.04 38.37 19.94
N SER A 182 -13.01 39.28 20.09
CA SER A 182 -13.18 40.07 21.31
C SER A 182 -13.56 39.20 22.51
N ILE A 183 -14.60 38.36 22.33
CA ILE A 183 -15.06 37.43 23.37
C ILE A 183 -13.98 36.38 23.68
N PHE A 184 -13.28 35.89 22.66
CA PHE A 184 -12.17 34.97 22.85
C PHE A 184 -11.07 35.59 23.71
N ARG A 185 -10.63 36.81 23.40
CA ARG A 185 -9.60 37.52 24.16
C ARG A 185 -10.03 37.78 25.61
N ALA A 186 -11.29 38.18 25.82
CA ALA A 186 -11.84 38.46 27.16
C ALA A 186 -11.87 37.21 28.05
N HIS A 187 -12.13 36.03 27.49
CA HIS A 187 -12.30 34.80 28.26
C HIS A 187 -11.17 33.77 28.13
N PHE A 188 -10.16 34.03 27.27
CA PHE A 188 -9.07 33.10 26.94
C PHE A 188 -8.45 32.47 28.19
N ARG A 189 -7.95 33.28 29.13
CA ARG A 189 -7.29 32.81 30.35
C ARG A 189 -8.14 31.83 31.15
N SER A 190 -9.45 32.02 31.13
CA SER A 190 -10.36 31.15 31.87
C SER A 190 -10.75 29.87 31.13
N MET A 191 -10.53 29.82 29.82
CA MET A 191 -10.69 28.62 29.00
C MET A 191 -9.43 27.76 28.99
N VAL A 192 -8.23 28.32 29.30
CA VAL A 192 -6.96 27.58 29.31
C VAL A 192 -7.00 26.29 30.14
N PRO A 193 -7.50 26.26 31.40
CA PRO A 193 -7.54 25.01 32.18
C PRO A 193 -8.44 23.95 31.52
N PHE A 194 -9.53 24.39 30.88
CA PHE A 194 -10.42 23.50 30.15
C PHE A 194 -9.77 22.98 28.86
N ALA A 195 -9.03 23.82 28.15
CA ALA A 195 -8.25 23.42 26.98
C ALA A 195 -7.16 22.40 27.33
N LEU A 196 -6.46 22.57 28.46
CA LEU A 196 -5.49 21.60 28.97
C LEU A 196 -6.15 20.27 29.35
N LEU A 197 -7.32 20.31 30.00
CA LEU A 197 -8.11 19.10 30.27
C LEU A 197 -8.54 18.40 28.97
N ALA A 198 -8.91 19.17 27.93
CA ALA A 198 -9.25 18.62 26.62
C ALA A 198 -8.07 17.92 25.99
N LEU A 199 -6.90 18.57 25.97
CA LEU A 199 -5.66 17.97 25.48
C LEU A 199 -5.29 16.71 26.26
N PHE A 200 -5.45 16.70 27.57
CA PHE A 200 -5.18 15.52 28.40
C PHE A 200 -6.13 14.36 28.09
N LEU A 201 -7.43 14.62 28.01
CA LEU A 201 -8.42 13.58 27.71
C LEU A 201 -8.28 13.05 26.29
N THR A 202 -8.02 13.92 25.31
CA THR A 202 -7.75 13.50 23.93
C THR A 202 -6.45 12.70 23.81
N ALA A 203 -5.41 13.05 24.57
CA ALA A 203 -4.19 12.26 24.65
C ALA A 203 -4.46 10.86 25.22
N ILE A 204 -5.27 10.74 26.28
CA ILE A 204 -5.67 9.43 26.83
C ILE A 204 -6.44 8.61 25.79
N VAL A 205 -7.42 9.20 25.12
CA VAL A 205 -8.20 8.49 24.10
C VAL A 205 -7.34 8.13 22.89
N SER A 206 -6.31 8.92 22.55
CA SER A 206 -5.37 8.60 21.47
C SER A 206 -4.56 7.33 21.72
N ILE A 207 -4.33 6.95 22.97
CA ILE A 207 -3.68 5.67 23.32
C ILE A 207 -4.50 4.49 22.78
N VAL A 208 -5.82 4.61 22.75
CA VAL A 208 -6.70 3.57 22.17
C VAL A 208 -6.45 3.38 20.67
N GLY A 209 -5.98 4.44 19.99
CA GLY A 209 -5.59 4.38 18.58
C GLY A 209 -4.36 3.51 18.31
N THR A 210 -3.64 3.03 19.33
CA THR A 210 -2.52 2.08 19.18
C THR A 210 -2.96 0.61 19.25
N LEU A 211 -4.26 0.33 19.43
CA LEU A 211 -4.77 -1.04 19.42
C LEU A 211 -4.78 -1.61 18.01
N ASP A 212 -4.78 -2.94 17.91
CA ASP A 212 -4.88 -3.63 16.62
C ASP A 212 -6.22 -3.32 15.94
N LYS A 213 -6.18 -3.20 14.61
CA LYS A 213 -7.39 -3.06 13.79
C LYS A 213 -8.26 -4.31 13.95
N PRO A 214 -9.60 -4.18 14.04
CA PRO A 214 -10.38 -2.94 13.93
C PRO A 214 -10.75 -2.30 15.28
N LEU A 215 -10.13 -2.73 16.39
CA LEU A 215 -10.52 -2.29 17.74
C LEU A 215 -10.20 -0.81 17.97
N ASP A 216 -9.12 -0.31 17.38
CA ASP A 216 -8.74 1.10 17.35
C ASP A 216 -9.94 1.98 16.92
N TYR A 217 -10.48 1.73 15.74
CA TYR A 217 -11.56 2.53 15.15
C TYR A 217 -12.83 2.43 15.99
N TYR A 218 -13.21 1.22 16.41
CA TYR A 218 -14.41 1.00 17.22
C TYR A 218 -14.36 1.78 18.53
N LEU A 219 -13.28 1.61 19.30
CA LEU A 219 -13.14 2.21 20.62
C LEU A 219 -12.86 3.70 20.54
N CYS A 220 -12.06 4.19 19.57
CA CYS A 220 -11.86 5.61 19.35
C CYS A 220 -13.18 6.30 18.99
N MET A 221 -13.99 5.73 18.08
CA MET A 221 -15.30 6.30 17.74
C MET A 221 -16.22 6.38 18.96
N LEU A 222 -16.28 5.31 19.76
CA LEU A 222 -17.11 5.25 20.97
C LEU A 222 -16.67 6.25 22.04
N LEU A 223 -15.41 6.19 22.43
CA LEU A 223 -14.85 6.98 23.53
C LEU A 223 -14.74 8.45 23.14
N TYR A 224 -14.19 8.75 21.95
CA TYR A 224 -13.96 10.13 21.53
C TYR A 224 -15.26 10.90 21.29
N SER A 225 -16.24 10.27 20.62
CA SER A 225 -17.55 10.90 20.42
C SER A 225 -18.23 11.20 21.76
N THR A 226 -18.11 10.31 22.74
CA THR A 226 -18.70 10.48 24.08
C THR A 226 -17.99 11.56 24.88
N VAL A 227 -16.67 11.42 25.08
CA VAL A 227 -15.84 12.36 25.84
C VAL A 227 -15.91 13.74 25.19
N GLY A 228 -15.67 13.83 23.88
CA GLY A 228 -15.73 15.08 23.13
C GLY A 228 -17.10 15.75 23.23
N THR A 229 -18.21 15.00 23.19
CA THR A 229 -19.54 15.61 23.34
C THR A 229 -19.76 16.20 24.72
N LEU A 230 -19.36 15.49 25.77
CA LEU A 230 -19.44 15.99 27.14
C LEU A 230 -18.57 17.22 27.34
N MET A 231 -17.36 17.21 26.78
CA MET A 231 -16.45 18.36 26.80
C MET A 231 -17.07 19.59 26.12
N ILE A 232 -17.58 19.45 24.91
CA ILE A 232 -18.18 20.59 24.20
C ILE A 232 -19.42 21.12 24.93
N GLY A 233 -20.24 20.24 25.50
CA GLY A 233 -21.36 20.65 26.34
C GLY A 233 -20.92 21.48 27.56
N GLU A 234 -19.91 21.02 28.28
CA GLU A 234 -19.35 21.73 29.44
C GLU A 234 -18.69 23.06 29.04
N PHE A 235 -17.99 23.08 27.91
CA PHE A 235 -17.42 24.30 27.33
C PHE A 235 -18.51 25.34 27.04
N MET A 236 -19.58 24.93 26.35
CA MET A 236 -20.71 25.80 26.04
C MET A 236 -21.38 26.34 27.31
N ARG A 237 -21.51 25.52 28.36
CA ARG A 237 -22.05 25.93 29.66
C ARG A 237 -21.20 27.02 30.30
N ARG A 238 -19.88 26.81 30.41
CA ARG A 238 -18.95 27.80 30.99
C ARG A 238 -18.90 29.09 30.19
N LEU A 239 -18.93 28.99 28.85
CA LEU A 239 -18.97 30.15 27.96
C LEU A 239 -20.26 30.94 28.20
N HIS A 240 -21.41 30.27 28.26
CA HIS A 240 -22.69 30.93 28.53
C HIS A 240 -22.73 31.63 29.89
N GLU A 241 -22.29 30.96 30.96
CA GLU A 241 -22.26 31.54 32.32
C GLU A 241 -21.41 32.81 32.39
N LYS A 242 -20.26 32.84 31.70
CA LYS A 242 -19.37 34.01 31.69
C LYS A 242 -19.96 35.17 30.90
N MET A 243 -20.49 34.89 29.70
CA MET A 243 -21.12 35.93 28.89
C MET A 243 -22.38 36.52 29.54
N ASN A 244 -23.11 35.76 30.38
CA ASN A 244 -24.29 36.26 31.09
C ASN A 244 -23.95 37.11 32.31
N LYS A 245 -22.79 36.90 32.94
CA LYS A 245 -22.35 37.74 34.06
C LYS A 245 -22.01 39.18 33.63
N GLU A 246 -21.72 39.39 32.36
CA GLU A 246 -21.32 40.71 31.81
C GLU A 246 -22.47 41.50 31.16
N ASN A 247 -23.47 40.84 30.56
CA ASN A 247 -24.55 41.50 29.80
C ASN A 247 -25.93 41.10 30.32
N GLY A 248 -26.34 41.61 31.48
CA GLY A 248 -27.58 41.25 32.19
C GLY A 248 -28.80 40.95 31.29
N ALA A 249 -29.55 39.92 31.70
CA ALA A 249 -30.76 39.34 31.11
C ALA A 249 -30.55 38.31 29.97
N ALA A 250 -30.48 37.03 30.35
CA ALA A 250 -30.84 35.94 29.45
C ALA A 250 -32.36 35.92 29.29
N VAL A 251 -32.85 35.94 28.04
CA VAL A 251 -34.24 35.68 27.69
C VAL A 251 -34.61 34.27 28.17
N ARG A 252 -35.27 34.19 29.32
CA ARG A 252 -35.82 32.94 29.86
C ARG A 252 -37.07 32.60 29.06
N MET A 253 -36.95 31.73 28.06
CA MET A 253 -38.14 31.09 27.49
C MET A 253 -38.64 30.05 28.48
N ARG A 254 -39.79 30.35 29.10
CA ARG A 254 -40.53 29.46 29.98
C ARG A 254 -41.32 28.49 29.11
N THR A 255 -41.16 27.18 29.32
CA THR A 255 -42.23 26.19 29.09
C THR A 255 -41.75 24.80 29.47
N GLU A 256 -42.58 24.06 30.24
CA GLU A 256 -43.07 22.77 29.77
C GLU A 256 -42.13 21.53 29.72
N THR A 257 -42.49 20.31 30.11
CA THR A 257 -41.69 19.09 29.75
C THR A 257 -42.39 18.26 28.67
N ILE A 258 -41.64 17.64 27.74
CA ILE A 258 -42.17 16.55 26.87
C ILE A 258 -41.48 15.27 27.35
N PRO A 259 -42.21 14.26 27.84
CA PRO A 259 -41.60 13.03 28.32
C PRO A 259 -40.98 12.26 27.15
N VAL A 260 -39.67 12.00 27.23
CA VAL A 260 -39.00 11.04 26.33
C VAL A 260 -39.36 9.64 26.80
N SER A 261 -39.88 8.80 25.91
CA SER A 261 -40.19 7.41 26.25
C SER A 261 -38.92 6.64 26.60
N ARG A 262 -39.00 5.75 27.61
CA ARG A 262 -37.88 4.89 28.04
C ARG A 262 -37.33 4.07 26.87
N LEU A 263 -38.22 3.57 26.01
CA LEU A 263 -37.86 2.80 24.81
C LEU A 263 -36.93 3.58 23.88
N GLN A 264 -37.25 4.84 23.54
CA GLN A 264 -36.40 5.67 22.68
C GLN A 264 -35.00 5.89 23.26
N THR A 265 -34.90 6.00 24.59
CA THR A 265 -33.61 6.13 25.27
C THR A 265 -32.82 4.83 25.21
N MET A 266 -33.45 3.69 25.44
CA MET A 266 -32.80 2.38 25.32
C MET A 266 -32.35 2.08 23.89
N THR A 267 -33.17 2.39 22.88
CA THR A 267 -32.78 2.26 21.47
C THR A 267 -31.59 3.14 21.13
N ALA A 268 -31.57 4.40 21.59
CA ALA A 268 -30.43 5.29 21.37
C ALA A 268 -29.14 4.74 22.02
N ILE A 269 -29.22 4.20 23.24
CA ILE A 269 -28.08 3.59 23.92
C ILE A 269 -27.59 2.35 23.16
N ALA A 270 -28.49 1.46 22.74
CA ALA A 270 -28.11 0.29 21.95
C ALA A 270 -27.40 0.68 20.65
N LEU A 271 -27.88 1.71 19.97
CA LEU A 271 -27.27 2.22 18.74
C LEU A 271 -25.86 2.82 18.95
N LEU A 272 -25.51 3.30 20.15
CA LEU A 272 -24.16 3.77 20.45
C LEU A 272 -23.11 2.65 20.31
N PHE A 273 -23.50 1.39 20.51
CA PHE A 273 -22.61 0.24 20.34
C PHE A 273 -22.68 -0.34 18.92
N VAL A 274 -23.84 -0.25 18.25
CA VAL A 274 -24.02 -0.78 16.89
C VAL A 274 -23.37 0.11 15.83
N VAL A 275 -23.50 1.44 15.93
CA VAL A 275 -22.97 2.36 14.89
C VAL A 275 -21.45 2.25 14.71
N PRO A 276 -20.63 2.15 15.77
CA PRO A 276 -19.19 1.91 15.60
C PRO A 276 -18.87 0.59 14.88
N VAL A 277 -19.66 -0.48 15.06
CA VAL A 277 -19.52 -1.73 14.28
C VAL A 277 -19.77 -1.48 12.80
N VAL A 278 -20.81 -0.69 12.48
CA VAL A 278 -21.08 -0.27 11.10
C VAL A 278 -19.91 0.54 10.55
N GLY A 279 -19.35 1.48 11.34
CA GLY A 279 -18.18 2.25 10.97
C GLY A 279 -16.97 1.38 10.63
N VAL A 280 -16.67 0.37 11.46
CA VAL A 280 -15.63 -0.64 11.21
C VAL A 280 -15.88 -1.40 9.90
N TYR A 281 -17.13 -1.80 9.65
CA TYR A 281 -17.50 -2.50 8.43
C TYR A 281 -17.24 -1.66 7.17
N PHE A 282 -17.56 -0.36 7.21
CA PHE A 282 -17.27 0.57 6.13
C PHE A 282 -15.78 0.91 6.01
N SER A 283 -15.08 1.14 7.12
CA SER A 283 -13.65 1.51 7.11
C SER A 283 -12.79 0.40 6.51
N ALA A 284 -13.19 -0.86 6.72
CA ALA A 284 -12.57 -2.04 6.13
C ALA A 284 -12.95 -2.30 4.66
N GLY A 285 -13.79 -1.48 4.02
CA GLY A 285 -14.08 -1.55 2.59
C GLY A 285 -15.13 -2.58 2.15
N TYR A 286 -15.81 -3.27 3.08
CA TYR A 286 -16.77 -4.34 2.72
C TYR A 286 -17.97 -3.90 1.87
N PRO A 287 -18.55 -2.71 2.06
CA PRO A 287 -19.63 -2.22 1.19
C PRO A 287 -19.25 -2.14 -0.29
N ILE A 288 -17.96 -1.94 -0.60
CA ILE A 288 -17.47 -1.91 -1.98
C ILE A 288 -17.68 -3.27 -2.65
N ARG A 289 -17.51 -4.38 -1.93
CA ARG A 289 -17.80 -5.73 -2.45
C ARG A 289 -19.28 -5.93 -2.78
N ALA A 290 -20.18 -5.27 -2.05
CA ALA A 290 -21.60 -5.31 -2.36
C ALA A 290 -21.92 -4.44 -3.58
N ALA A 291 -21.35 -3.23 -3.66
CA ALA A 291 -21.50 -2.34 -4.81
C ALA A 291 -20.96 -2.98 -6.10
N ASP A 292 -19.80 -3.61 -6.04
CA ASP A 292 -19.16 -4.29 -7.17
C ASP A 292 -20.03 -5.44 -7.70
N ARG A 293 -20.61 -6.26 -6.80
CA ARG A 293 -21.55 -7.34 -7.19
C ARG A 293 -22.81 -6.85 -7.91
N VAL A 294 -23.24 -5.63 -7.63
CA VAL A 294 -24.41 -5.02 -8.30
C VAL A 294 -24.01 -4.39 -9.64
N MET A 295 -22.78 -3.87 -9.75
CA MET A 295 -22.31 -3.13 -10.93
C MET A 295 -21.60 -3.99 -11.98
N LYS A 296 -20.99 -5.11 -11.58
CA LYS A 296 -20.20 -5.97 -12.45
C LYS A 296 -20.72 -7.40 -12.41
N GLY A 297 -20.79 -8.01 -13.60
CA GLY A 297 -21.19 -9.40 -13.81
C GLY A 297 -20.14 -10.41 -13.34
N ASP A 298 -20.27 -11.64 -13.85
CA ASP A 298 -19.53 -12.82 -13.39
C ASP A 298 -18.01 -12.62 -13.34
N LYS A 299 -17.38 -13.20 -12.31
CA LYS A 299 -15.93 -13.19 -12.15
C LYS A 299 -15.31 -14.31 -12.96
N THR A 300 -14.28 -14.01 -13.73
CA THR A 300 -13.46 -15.01 -14.43
C THR A 300 -12.40 -15.55 -13.49
N GLU A 301 -12.27 -16.87 -13.41
CA GLU A 301 -11.17 -17.52 -12.68
C GLU A 301 -9.97 -17.69 -13.61
N LEU A 302 -8.80 -17.23 -13.17
CA LEU A 302 -7.52 -17.36 -13.87
C LEU A 302 -6.55 -18.16 -13.00
N SER A 303 -5.84 -19.10 -13.62
CA SER A 303 -4.77 -19.86 -12.96
C SER A 303 -3.50 -19.03 -12.90
N GLY A 304 -2.71 -19.23 -11.84
CA GLY A 304 -1.50 -18.46 -11.59
C GLY A 304 -0.26 -19.29 -11.26
N VAL A 305 0.89 -18.66 -11.41
CA VAL A 305 2.18 -19.10 -10.86
C VAL A 305 2.76 -17.97 -10.01
N SER A 306 3.56 -18.29 -9.00
CA SER A 306 4.39 -17.28 -8.35
C SER A 306 5.79 -17.29 -8.92
N PHE A 307 6.41 -16.13 -8.91
CA PHE A 307 7.82 -15.98 -9.19
C PHE A 307 8.38 -14.86 -8.32
N GLN A 308 9.63 -15.01 -7.89
CA GLN A 308 10.29 -14.01 -7.05
C GLN A 308 11.73 -13.78 -7.51
N SER A 309 12.20 -12.54 -7.39
CA SER A 309 13.62 -12.22 -7.55
C SER A 309 14.35 -12.46 -6.24
N GLY A 310 14.62 -13.73 -5.92
CA GLY A 310 15.32 -14.16 -4.71
C GLY A 310 16.82 -13.82 -4.71
N PHE A 311 17.51 -14.25 -3.65
CA PHE A 311 18.97 -14.23 -3.62
C PHE A 311 19.53 -15.37 -4.49
N SER A 312 19.85 -15.12 -5.75
CA SER A 312 20.46 -16.12 -6.65
C SER A 312 21.98 -16.00 -6.73
N ASP A 313 22.65 -17.07 -7.17
CA ASP A 313 24.10 -17.04 -7.41
C ASP A 313 24.48 -15.98 -8.46
N ALA A 314 23.64 -15.80 -9.50
CA ALA A 314 23.83 -14.78 -10.52
C ALA A 314 23.71 -13.34 -9.96
N MET A 315 22.81 -13.12 -9.00
CA MET A 315 22.67 -11.83 -8.32
C MET A 315 23.93 -11.48 -7.51
N TYR A 316 24.51 -12.42 -6.77
CA TYR A 316 25.76 -12.18 -6.05
C TYR A 316 26.96 -12.05 -6.98
N ALA A 317 27.03 -12.86 -8.03
CA ALA A 317 28.10 -12.79 -9.03
C ALA A 317 28.09 -11.45 -9.78
N SER A 318 26.93 -10.81 -9.94
CA SER A 318 26.79 -9.61 -10.74
C SER A 318 26.85 -8.29 -9.94
N ASP A 319 27.25 -8.31 -8.67
CA ASP A 319 27.10 -7.17 -7.75
C ASP A 319 25.65 -6.62 -7.75
N GLN A 320 24.68 -7.53 -7.75
CA GLN A 320 23.23 -7.27 -7.74
C GLN A 320 22.69 -6.55 -8.98
N THR A 321 23.37 -6.68 -10.13
CA THR A 321 22.91 -6.08 -11.41
C THR A 321 22.15 -7.05 -12.31
N TYR A 322 22.31 -8.36 -12.08
CA TYR A 322 21.60 -9.44 -12.76
C TYR A 322 20.65 -10.13 -11.79
N ASN A 323 19.35 -9.87 -11.93
CA ASN A 323 18.31 -10.62 -11.25
C ASN A 323 17.71 -11.73 -12.13
N THR A 324 17.46 -12.87 -11.50
CA THR A 324 16.81 -14.06 -12.07
C THR A 324 15.55 -14.36 -11.26
N TYR A 325 14.69 -15.25 -11.77
CA TYR A 325 13.43 -15.59 -11.10
C TYR A 325 13.42 -17.03 -10.60
N GLU A 326 13.03 -17.21 -9.35
CA GLU A 326 12.60 -18.49 -8.79
C GLU A 326 11.10 -18.63 -9.07
N TRP A 327 10.69 -19.69 -9.76
CA TRP A 327 9.30 -19.96 -10.13
C TRP A 327 8.71 -21.06 -9.24
N GLN A 328 7.48 -20.87 -8.79
CA GLN A 328 6.74 -21.86 -8.01
C GLN A 328 5.37 -22.12 -8.66
N PRO A 329 5.19 -23.28 -9.35
CA PRO A 329 3.95 -23.63 -10.03
C PRO A 329 2.92 -24.24 -9.06
N ASN A 330 2.65 -23.56 -7.95
CA ASN A 330 1.60 -23.94 -7.00
C ASN A 330 0.20 -23.60 -7.56
N PRO A 331 -0.90 -24.17 -7.03
CA PRO A 331 -2.26 -23.98 -7.55
C PRO A 331 -2.86 -22.61 -7.19
N TYR A 332 -2.12 -21.53 -7.49
CA TYR A 332 -2.59 -20.17 -7.30
C TYR A 332 -3.72 -19.86 -8.28
N ARG A 333 -4.71 -19.09 -7.82
CA ARG A 333 -5.85 -18.69 -8.65
C ARG A 333 -6.37 -17.33 -8.25
N ILE A 334 -6.91 -16.60 -9.21
CA ILE A 334 -7.60 -15.33 -8.99
C ILE A 334 -8.96 -15.34 -9.68
N ARG A 335 -10.01 -14.97 -8.95
CA ARG A 335 -11.35 -14.68 -9.50
C ARG A 335 -11.51 -13.18 -9.58
N ILE A 336 -11.48 -12.63 -10.79
CA ILE A 336 -11.43 -11.18 -11.02
C ILE A 336 -12.59 -10.71 -11.90
N ALA A 337 -13.09 -9.51 -11.65
CA ALA A 337 -14.19 -8.89 -12.39
C ALA A 337 -13.67 -7.84 -13.40
N MET A 338 -13.25 -8.27 -14.59
CA MET A 338 -12.75 -7.37 -15.63
C MET A 338 -13.80 -7.14 -16.72
N PRO A 339 -13.89 -5.93 -17.30
CA PRO A 339 -14.66 -5.76 -18.52
C PRO A 339 -14.00 -6.56 -19.66
N ASP A 340 -14.80 -6.97 -20.64
CA ASP A 340 -14.25 -7.61 -21.83
C ASP A 340 -13.41 -6.60 -22.64
N MET A 341 -12.16 -6.97 -22.88
CA MET A 341 -11.14 -6.21 -23.61
C MET A 341 -10.66 -6.94 -24.87
N SER A 342 -11.24 -8.11 -25.19
CA SER A 342 -10.86 -8.92 -26.35
C SER A 342 -11.09 -8.19 -27.69
N ASP A 343 -12.10 -7.32 -27.77
CA ASP A 343 -12.42 -6.49 -28.93
C ASP A 343 -11.44 -5.30 -29.16
N GLY A 344 -10.36 -5.18 -28.38
CA GLY A 344 -9.46 -4.03 -28.42
C GLY A 344 -10.04 -2.74 -27.81
N ARG A 345 -11.16 -2.86 -27.07
CA ARG A 345 -11.74 -1.73 -26.32
C ARG A 345 -10.81 -1.33 -25.18
N SER A 346 -10.37 -0.07 -25.19
CA SER A 346 -9.58 0.48 -24.09
C SER A 346 -10.45 1.27 -23.12
N TYR A 347 -10.29 1.01 -21.82
CA TYR A 347 -10.91 1.78 -20.74
C TYR A 347 -9.89 2.75 -20.14
N SER A 348 -10.35 3.87 -19.55
CA SER A 348 -9.47 4.79 -18.83
C SER A 348 -9.03 4.25 -17.46
N GLU A 349 -9.89 3.46 -16.83
CA GLU A 349 -9.66 2.82 -15.54
C GLU A 349 -10.38 1.46 -15.46
N LEU A 350 -9.79 0.50 -14.74
CA LEU A 350 -10.40 -0.78 -14.37
C LEU A 350 -10.61 -0.81 -12.87
N ARG A 351 -11.87 -0.87 -12.40
CA ARG A 351 -12.17 -0.95 -10.96
C ARG A 351 -12.96 -2.19 -10.62
N GLY A 352 -12.73 -2.84 -9.50
CA GLY A 352 -13.51 -3.99 -9.09
C GLY A 352 -13.02 -4.69 -7.84
N THR A 353 -13.54 -5.90 -7.60
CA THR A 353 -13.03 -6.79 -6.57
C THR A 353 -12.50 -8.09 -7.15
N ALA A 354 -11.35 -8.54 -6.66
CA ALA A 354 -10.80 -9.86 -6.96
C ALA A 354 -10.77 -10.74 -5.72
N THR A 355 -10.87 -12.05 -5.90
CA THR A 355 -10.66 -13.02 -4.83
C THR A 355 -9.49 -13.89 -5.24
N VAL A 356 -8.41 -13.86 -4.47
CA VAL A 356 -7.15 -14.51 -4.80
C VAL A 356 -6.85 -15.61 -3.79
N TYR A 357 -6.30 -16.71 -4.27
CA TYR A 357 -5.79 -17.81 -3.46
C TYR A 357 -4.28 -17.90 -3.68
N TRP A 358 -3.52 -17.55 -2.65
CA TRP A 358 -2.06 -17.41 -2.68
C TRP A 358 -1.45 -17.69 -1.31
N ASP A 359 -0.13 -17.62 -1.20
CA ASP A 359 0.56 -17.81 0.06
C ASP A 359 0.58 -16.52 0.90
N VAL A 360 0.34 -16.67 2.20
CA VAL A 360 0.42 -15.57 3.17
C VAL A 360 1.35 -15.99 4.30
N SER A 361 2.37 -15.17 4.55
CA SER A 361 3.30 -15.35 5.66
C SER A 361 2.58 -15.16 7.00
N GLN A 362 2.50 -16.23 7.80
CA GLN A 362 1.90 -16.22 9.14
C GLN A 362 2.92 -16.62 10.21
N GLU A 363 2.79 -16.04 11.40
CA GLU A 363 3.56 -16.49 12.56
C GLU A 363 2.88 -17.70 13.21
N ASN A 364 3.56 -18.84 13.19
CA ASN A 364 3.19 -20.02 13.94
C ASN A 364 3.96 -20.02 15.27
N VAL A 365 3.24 -19.79 16.36
CA VAL A 365 3.79 -19.79 17.72
C VAL A 365 3.51 -21.13 18.38
N THR A 366 4.51 -22.01 18.39
CA THR A 366 4.46 -23.25 19.17
C THR A 366 4.94 -22.99 20.59
N ARG A 367 4.07 -23.20 21.58
CA ARG A 367 4.41 -23.08 23.01
C ARG A 367 4.65 -24.47 23.60
N SER A 368 5.80 -24.66 24.25
CA SER A 368 6.12 -25.87 25.01
C SER A 368 6.66 -25.47 26.38
N GLY A 369 5.87 -25.71 27.43
CA GLY A 369 6.17 -25.25 28.79
C GLY A 369 6.34 -23.72 28.85
N ASN A 370 7.49 -23.27 29.36
CA ASN A 370 7.86 -21.84 29.43
C ASN A 370 8.59 -21.32 28.18
N SER A 371 8.74 -22.14 27.14
CA SER A 371 9.39 -21.74 25.89
C SER A 371 8.37 -21.53 24.77
N SER A 372 8.60 -20.49 23.97
CA SER A 372 7.85 -20.23 22.73
C SER A 372 8.82 -20.22 21.56
N ALA A 373 8.57 -21.07 20.57
CA ALA A 373 9.25 -21.01 19.28
C ALA A 373 8.30 -20.35 18.28
N ILE A 374 8.75 -19.24 17.69
CA ILE A 374 8.03 -18.50 16.65
C ILE A 374 8.67 -18.91 15.32
N ARG A 375 7.87 -19.45 14.40
CA ARG A 375 8.29 -19.77 13.05
C ARG A 375 7.37 -19.06 12.06
N VAL A 376 7.94 -18.47 11.02
CA VAL A 376 7.16 -17.93 9.90
C VAL A 376 6.88 -19.07 8.94
N VAL A 377 5.61 -19.24 8.56
CA VAL A 377 5.18 -20.28 7.63
C VAL A 377 4.30 -19.64 6.58
N ASN A 378 4.54 -19.97 5.32
CA ASN A 378 3.68 -19.58 4.21
C ASN A 378 2.45 -20.49 4.22
N VAL A 379 1.27 -19.90 4.39
CA VAL A 379 0.00 -20.63 4.47
C VAL A 379 -0.89 -20.18 3.30
N PRO A 380 -1.35 -21.11 2.45
CA PRO A 380 -2.22 -20.76 1.34
C PRO A 380 -3.58 -20.28 1.87
N MET A 381 -3.99 -19.08 1.48
CA MET A 381 -5.18 -18.41 1.99
C MET A 381 -5.96 -17.71 0.87
N GLU A 382 -7.28 -17.71 0.99
CA GLU A 382 -8.15 -16.91 0.14
C GLU A 382 -8.32 -15.48 0.70
N GLN A 383 -7.91 -14.47 -0.05
CA GLN A 383 -8.05 -13.06 0.28
C GLN A 383 -8.88 -12.31 -0.76
N THR A 384 -9.54 -11.23 -0.37
CA THR A 384 -10.30 -10.37 -1.28
C THR A 384 -9.57 -9.05 -1.47
N ILE A 385 -9.32 -8.71 -2.72
CA ILE A 385 -8.68 -7.46 -3.15
C ILE A 385 -9.75 -6.53 -3.69
N VAL A 386 -9.69 -5.25 -3.32
CA VAL A 386 -10.35 -4.15 -4.03
C VAL A 386 -9.30 -3.46 -4.88
N TYR A 387 -9.61 -3.20 -6.15
CA TYR A 387 -8.69 -2.54 -7.07
C TYR A 387 -9.38 -1.42 -7.86
N ARG A 388 -8.58 -0.41 -8.19
CA ARG A 388 -8.79 0.63 -9.19
C ARG A 388 -7.44 0.78 -9.91
N LEU A 389 -7.36 0.30 -11.13
CA LEU A 389 -6.18 0.36 -11.97
C LEU A 389 -6.36 1.46 -13.00
N VAL A 390 -5.37 2.33 -13.15
CA VAL A 390 -5.37 3.42 -14.12
C VAL A 390 -4.57 3.02 -15.34
N ARG A 391 -5.01 3.44 -16.52
CA ARG A 391 -4.30 3.20 -17.77
C ARG A 391 -3.00 4.00 -17.80
N GLU A 392 -1.88 3.30 -17.97
CA GLU A 392 -0.54 3.86 -18.13
C GLU A 392 -0.02 3.54 -19.55
N ARG A 393 0.91 4.37 -20.04
CA ARG A 393 1.53 4.18 -21.36
C ARG A 393 2.91 3.55 -21.19
N SER A 394 3.17 2.49 -21.95
CA SER A 394 4.47 1.83 -22.00
C SER A 394 5.46 2.58 -22.89
N GLU A 395 6.72 2.12 -22.91
CA GLU A 395 7.81 2.74 -23.67
C GLU A 395 7.58 2.73 -25.19
N ASP A 396 7.05 1.63 -25.74
CA ASP A 396 6.72 1.51 -27.17
C ASP A 396 5.42 2.24 -27.55
N GLY A 397 4.73 2.83 -26.57
CA GLY A 397 3.48 3.54 -26.73
C GLY A 397 2.22 2.70 -26.58
N SER A 398 2.35 1.38 -26.33
CA SER A 398 1.25 0.52 -25.88
C SER A 398 0.74 0.97 -24.51
N PHE A 399 -0.27 0.28 -23.96
CA PHE A 399 -0.79 0.61 -22.65
C PHE A 399 -1.01 -0.63 -21.80
N TYR A 400 -0.93 -0.42 -20.49
CA TYR A 400 -1.27 -1.37 -19.47
C TYR A 400 -2.07 -0.66 -18.37
N TYR A 401 -2.57 -1.42 -17.41
CA TYR A 401 -3.29 -0.90 -16.26
C TYR A 401 -2.50 -1.17 -14.99
N SER A 402 -2.40 -0.19 -14.10
CA SER A 402 -1.59 -0.30 -12.89
C SER A 402 -2.24 0.38 -11.69
N SER A 403 -1.97 -0.15 -10.50
CA SER A 403 -2.40 0.41 -9.23
C SER A 403 -1.57 1.60 -8.75
N ARG A 404 -0.42 1.91 -9.36
CA ARG A 404 0.48 2.99 -8.91
C ARG A 404 -0.21 4.36 -8.92
N ASP A 405 -0.88 4.67 -10.04
CA ASP A 405 -1.72 5.86 -10.19
C ASP A 405 -3.19 5.60 -9.82
N GLY A 406 -3.47 4.45 -9.22
CA GLY A 406 -4.78 4.04 -8.72
C GLY A 406 -4.69 3.51 -7.28
N ALA A 407 -5.36 2.40 -6.99
CA ALA A 407 -5.30 1.76 -5.68
C ALA A 407 -5.53 0.24 -5.79
N ALA A 408 -4.83 -0.54 -4.98
CA ALA A 408 -5.12 -1.96 -4.83
C ALA A 408 -4.82 -2.38 -3.38
N SER A 409 -5.72 -3.17 -2.76
CA SER A 409 -5.61 -3.50 -1.33
C SER A 409 -6.43 -4.71 -0.93
N ILE A 410 -5.93 -5.45 0.07
CA ILE A 410 -6.64 -6.55 0.74
C ILE A 410 -7.66 -5.96 1.73
N LEU A 411 -8.87 -6.52 1.76
CA LEU A 411 -9.88 -6.14 2.75
C LEU A 411 -9.47 -6.57 4.18
N ALA A 412 -9.26 -5.59 5.05
CA ALA A 412 -8.52 -5.72 6.31
C ALA A 412 -9.15 -6.60 7.43
N LEU A 413 -10.47 -6.86 7.44
CA LEU A 413 -11.14 -7.53 8.60
C LEU A 413 -10.75 -9.00 8.83
N LYS A 414 -10.07 -9.64 7.88
CA LYS A 414 -9.66 -11.05 7.97
C LYS A 414 -8.18 -11.26 7.67
N ASP A 415 -7.38 -10.19 7.65
CA ASP A 415 -5.97 -10.34 7.36
C ASP A 415 -5.29 -11.03 8.55
N LYS A 416 -4.69 -12.19 8.27
CA LYS A 416 -3.94 -12.99 9.24
C LYS A 416 -2.43 -12.91 8.96
N ALA A 417 -2.03 -12.06 8.03
CA ALA A 417 -0.63 -11.84 7.75
C ALA A 417 0.12 -11.44 9.02
N ARG A 418 1.35 -11.93 9.14
CA ARG A 418 2.29 -11.58 10.19
C ARG A 418 2.43 -10.06 10.38
N GLU A 419 2.41 -9.33 9.28
CA GLU A 419 2.51 -7.88 9.24
C GLU A 419 1.58 -7.31 8.16
N PRO A 420 1.19 -6.02 8.26
CA PRO A 420 0.36 -5.38 7.26
C PRO A 420 0.98 -5.53 5.87
N MET A 421 0.20 -6.02 4.91
CA MET A 421 0.65 -6.23 3.54
C MET A 421 0.12 -5.14 2.62
N SER A 422 1.01 -4.66 1.77
CA SER A 422 0.69 -3.84 0.61
C SER A 422 0.78 -4.70 -0.65
N LEU A 423 0.13 -4.23 -1.72
CA LEU A 423 0.22 -4.90 -3.00
C LEU A 423 0.21 -3.90 -4.15
N GLU A 424 0.95 -4.24 -5.20
CA GLU A 424 0.88 -3.58 -6.49
C GLU A 424 0.28 -4.57 -7.50
N MET A 425 -0.66 -4.09 -8.31
CA MET A 425 -1.38 -4.90 -9.28
C MET A 425 -1.24 -4.27 -10.66
N THR A 426 -0.94 -5.09 -11.67
CA THR A 426 -0.93 -4.68 -13.06
C THR A 426 -1.75 -5.62 -13.92
N VAL A 427 -2.32 -5.10 -15.00
CA VAL A 427 -3.07 -5.87 -16.00
C VAL A 427 -2.62 -5.42 -17.38
N SER A 428 -2.31 -6.37 -18.26
CA SER A 428 -1.94 -6.09 -19.65
C SER A 428 -3.06 -5.36 -20.39
N GLY A 429 -2.73 -4.60 -21.45
CA GLY A 429 -3.72 -3.81 -22.21
C GLY A 429 -4.88 -4.63 -22.81
N ASP A 430 -4.65 -5.93 -23.07
CA ASP A 430 -5.63 -6.90 -23.56
C ASP A 430 -6.36 -7.68 -22.45
N GLY A 431 -5.97 -7.48 -21.17
CA GLY A 431 -6.55 -8.18 -20.02
C GLY A 431 -6.14 -9.62 -19.81
N ARG A 432 -5.24 -10.16 -20.64
CA ARG A 432 -4.87 -11.60 -20.59
C ARG A 432 -3.93 -11.92 -19.44
N HIS A 433 -3.12 -10.95 -19.01
CA HIS A 433 -2.14 -11.14 -17.95
C HIS A 433 -2.45 -10.20 -16.78
N VAL A 434 -2.56 -10.78 -15.59
CA VAL A 434 -2.76 -10.06 -14.33
C VAL A 434 -1.57 -10.37 -13.43
N PHE A 435 -0.86 -9.36 -12.98
CA PHE A 435 0.25 -9.53 -12.04
C PHE A 435 -0.08 -8.87 -10.71
N ILE A 436 0.33 -9.52 -9.62
CA ILE A 436 0.23 -8.95 -8.28
C ILE A 436 1.55 -9.15 -7.56
N MET A 437 2.15 -8.06 -7.08
CA MET A 437 3.30 -8.08 -6.20
C MET A 437 2.83 -7.81 -4.77
N GLN A 438 3.05 -8.78 -3.88
CA GLN A 438 2.73 -8.73 -2.46
C GLN A 438 4.00 -8.40 -1.68
N TYR A 439 3.92 -7.46 -0.74
CA TYR A 439 5.06 -7.07 0.09
C TYR A 439 4.62 -6.42 1.41
N PRO A 440 5.44 -6.47 2.47
CA PRO A 440 5.16 -5.78 3.72
C PRO A 440 5.01 -4.26 3.53
N SER A 441 3.99 -3.66 4.14
CA SER A 441 3.68 -2.22 3.98
C SER A 441 4.79 -1.27 4.48
N ARG A 442 5.79 -1.78 5.22
CA ARG A 442 6.97 -1.01 5.62
C ARG A 442 7.94 -0.71 4.46
N PHE A 443 7.82 -1.42 3.34
CA PHE A 443 8.68 -1.24 2.19
C PHE A 443 8.04 -0.39 1.09
N GLU A 444 8.87 0.33 0.34
CA GLU A 444 8.46 1.06 -0.85
C GLU A 444 8.76 0.23 -2.12
N ALA A 445 7.70 -0.24 -2.77
CA ALA A 445 7.79 -1.06 -3.99
C ALA A 445 8.18 -0.27 -5.26
N GLY A 446 8.13 1.07 -5.22
CA GLY A 446 8.27 1.91 -6.42
C GLY A 446 9.58 1.73 -7.18
N SER A 447 10.67 1.37 -6.48
CA SER A 447 11.99 1.10 -7.07
C SER A 447 12.13 -0.29 -7.70
N LEU A 448 11.24 -1.22 -7.32
CA LEU A 448 11.21 -2.59 -7.82
C LEU A 448 10.24 -2.76 -8.99
N PHE A 449 9.22 -1.91 -9.05
CA PHE A 449 8.21 -1.93 -10.09
C PHE A 449 8.82 -1.61 -11.47
N ARG A 450 8.67 -2.54 -12.40
CA ARG A 450 9.05 -2.39 -13.81
C ARG A 450 8.10 -3.22 -14.67
N VAL A 451 7.73 -2.68 -15.83
CA VAL A 451 6.92 -3.34 -16.85
C VAL A 451 7.78 -3.47 -18.11
N SER A 452 7.52 -4.49 -18.93
CA SER A 452 8.16 -4.67 -20.24
C SER A 452 7.89 -3.45 -21.15
N ALA A 453 8.74 -3.23 -22.15
CA ALA A 453 8.64 -2.09 -23.05
C ALA A 453 7.28 -2.03 -23.79
N ASP A 454 6.65 -3.18 -24.01
CA ASP A 454 5.32 -3.36 -24.62
C ASP A 454 4.15 -3.36 -23.62
N GLY A 455 4.39 -3.14 -22.33
CA GLY A 455 3.34 -3.08 -21.32
C GLY A 455 2.71 -4.44 -20.96
N ARG A 456 3.18 -5.53 -21.57
CA ARG A 456 2.52 -6.85 -21.48
C ARG A 456 2.86 -7.60 -20.21
N PHE A 457 4.09 -7.45 -19.71
CA PHE A 457 4.62 -8.23 -18.59
C PHE A 457 5.11 -7.34 -17.45
N PHE A 458 4.75 -7.71 -16.22
CA PHE A 458 5.37 -7.13 -15.04
C PHE A 458 6.67 -7.87 -14.73
N VAL A 459 7.80 -7.16 -14.81
CA VAL A 459 9.16 -7.71 -14.70
C VAL A 459 9.91 -7.05 -13.54
N PRO A 460 9.50 -7.29 -12.28
CA PRO A 460 10.03 -6.61 -11.11
C PRO A 460 11.54 -6.82 -10.97
N ARG A 461 12.20 -5.82 -10.36
CA ARG A 461 13.61 -5.88 -9.96
C ARG A 461 13.74 -6.57 -8.61
N ALA A 462 14.91 -7.16 -8.34
CA ALA A 462 15.25 -7.68 -7.02
C ALA A 462 15.40 -6.54 -6.00
N SER A 463 14.84 -6.73 -4.81
CA SER A 463 15.23 -5.91 -3.65
C SER A 463 16.68 -6.20 -3.30
N LYS A 464 17.51 -5.16 -3.21
CA LYS A 464 18.92 -5.27 -2.85
C LYS A 464 19.15 -5.67 -1.39
N VAL A 465 18.11 -5.48 -0.55
CA VAL A 465 18.18 -5.66 0.90
C VAL A 465 17.41 -6.92 1.31
N ASN A 466 16.14 -7.04 0.89
CA ASN A 466 15.24 -8.11 1.32
C ASN A 466 14.44 -8.68 0.14
N PRO A 467 15.07 -9.39 -0.81
CA PRO A 467 14.38 -9.98 -1.97
C PRO A 467 13.28 -10.98 -1.58
N GLY A 468 13.48 -11.75 -0.51
CA GLY A 468 12.50 -12.73 -0.02
C GLY A 468 11.26 -12.16 0.67
N ASP A 469 11.17 -10.82 0.82
CA ASP A 469 9.95 -10.16 1.33
C ASP A 469 8.99 -9.74 0.20
N PHE A 470 9.32 -10.03 -1.07
CA PHE A 470 8.55 -9.63 -2.25
C PHE A 470 8.12 -10.85 -3.07
N ASP A 471 6.86 -11.24 -2.93
CA ASP A 471 6.26 -12.32 -3.71
C ASP A 471 5.53 -11.73 -4.91
N THR A 472 5.81 -12.22 -6.12
CA THR A 472 5.06 -11.83 -7.32
C THR A 472 4.25 -12.99 -7.85
N TYR A 473 3.01 -12.73 -8.22
CA TYR A 473 2.09 -13.70 -8.79
C TYR A 473 1.70 -13.23 -10.18
N TRP A 474 1.69 -14.16 -11.13
CA TRP A 474 1.19 -13.94 -12.47
C TRP A 474 0.02 -14.87 -12.71
N PHE A 475 -1.12 -14.31 -13.10
CA PHE A 475 -2.33 -15.02 -13.47
C PHE A 475 -2.66 -14.77 -14.94
N ALA A 476 -3.04 -15.82 -15.65
CA ALA A 476 -3.39 -15.77 -17.06
C ALA A 476 -4.55 -16.73 -17.38
N SER A 477 -5.31 -16.42 -18.42
CA SER A 477 -6.36 -17.32 -18.94
C SER A 477 -5.74 -18.54 -19.64
N GLU A 478 -4.63 -18.33 -20.34
CA GLU A 478 -3.86 -19.36 -21.03
C GLU A 478 -2.37 -19.15 -20.75
N TRP A 479 -1.66 -20.26 -20.53
CA TRP A 479 -0.22 -20.27 -20.29
C TRP A 479 0.50 -20.81 -21.51
N SER A 480 1.42 -20.03 -22.08
CA SER A 480 2.30 -20.48 -23.16
C SER A 480 3.76 -20.37 -22.73
N LYS A 481 4.61 -21.29 -23.23
CA LYS A 481 6.05 -21.24 -22.94
C LYS A 481 6.67 -19.98 -23.53
N GLU A 482 6.14 -19.56 -24.67
CA GLU A 482 6.48 -18.36 -25.40
C GLU A 482 6.29 -17.11 -24.54
N ASP A 483 5.23 -17.03 -23.73
CA ASP A 483 5.00 -15.90 -22.83
C ASP A 483 6.04 -15.86 -21.70
N VAL A 484 6.43 -17.01 -21.16
CA VAL A 484 7.50 -17.09 -20.14
C VAL A 484 8.82 -16.62 -20.74
N PHE A 485 9.18 -17.11 -21.93
CA PHE A 485 10.40 -16.70 -22.61
C PHE A 485 10.38 -15.21 -23.00
N ALA A 486 9.25 -14.69 -23.46
CA ALA A 486 9.11 -13.26 -23.79
C ALA A 486 9.25 -12.38 -22.55
N MET A 487 8.67 -12.78 -21.41
CA MET A 487 8.83 -12.08 -20.14
C MET A 487 10.29 -12.05 -19.67
N VAL A 488 10.98 -13.19 -19.72
CA VAL A 488 12.39 -13.30 -19.32
C VAL A 488 13.30 -12.50 -20.25
N GLN A 489 13.05 -12.54 -21.56
CA GLN A 489 13.77 -11.73 -22.54
C GLN A 489 13.60 -10.23 -22.27
N SER A 490 12.37 -9.74 -22.05
CA SER A 490 12.15 -8.33 -21.75
C SER A 490 12.78 -7.89 -20.41
N LYS A 491 12.79 -8.78 -19.41
CA LYS A 491 13.56 -8.57 -18.17
C LYS A 491 15.04 -8.37 -18.48
N ASN A 492 15.62 -9.19 -19.36
CA ASN A 492 17.05 -9.21 -19.69
C ASN A 492 17.54 -8.01 -20.51
N GLU A 493 16.67 -7.35 -21.29
CA GLU A 493 17.01 -6.11 -22.02
C GLU A 493 17.59 -5.02 -21.11
N HIS A 494 17.17 -5.03 -19.84
CA HIS A 494 17.48 -4.01 -18.85
C HIS A 494 18.51 -4.47 -17.80
N ILE A 495 19.03 -5.69 -17.93
CA ILE A 495 19.97 -6.28 -16.98
C ILE A 495 21.42 -5.98 -17.40
N GLY A 496 22.22 -5.58 -16.41
CA GLY A 496 23.66 -5.39 -16.57
C GLY A 496 24.42 -6.71 -16.50
N VAL A 497 25.63 -6.73 -17.08
CA VAL A 497 26.61 -7.78 -16.81
C VAL A 497 27.52 -7.28 -15.71
N GLY A 498 27.57 -7.98 -14.58
CA GLY A 498 28.44 -7.60 -13.47
C GLY A 498 29.86 -8.13 -13.64
N PRO A 499 30.86 -7.59 -12.92
CA PRO A 499 32.27 -7.86 -13.18
C PRO A 499 32.78 -9.19 -12.61
N LYS A 500 32.05 -9.85 -11.71
CA LYS A 500 32.53 -11.04 -10.99
C LYS A 500 31.89 -12.31 -11.54
N ARG A 501 32.64 -13.42 -11.47
CA ARG A 501 32.17 -14.80 -11.74
C ARG A 501 31.23 -14.89 -12.94
N LEU A 502 31.66 -14.35 -14.08
CA LEU A 502 30.86 -14.26 -15.31
C LEU A 502 30.33 -15.63 -15.79
N PHE A 503 31.01 -16.72 -15.47
CA PHE A 503 30.56 -18.08 -15.75
C PHE A 503 29.24 -18.45 -15.02
N VAL A 504 29.01 -17.92 -13.81
CA VAL A 504 27.74 -18.09 -13.06
C VAL A 504 26.61 -17.33 -13.75
N GLN A 505 26.89 -16.09 -14.19
CA GLN A 505 25.92 -15.26 -14.91
C GLN A 505 25.58 -15.87 -16.28
N LEU A 506 26.56 -16.48 -16.96
CA LEU A 506 26.36 -17.22 -18.20
C LEU A 506 25.50 -18.47 -18.00
N ALA A 507 25.73 -19.25 -16.92
CA ALA A 507 24.89 -20.40 -16.59
C ALA A 507 23.42 -20.00 -16.44
N ALA A 508 23.16 -18.90 -15.70
CA ALA A 508 21.82 -18.35 -15.58
C ALA A 508 21.24 -17.90 -16.94
N ALA A 509 22.03 -17.23 -17.79
CA ALA A 509 21.58 -16.80 -19.12
C ALA A 509 21.22 -18.00 -20.05
N LEU A 510 22.00 -19.08 -19.98
CA LEU A 510 21.72 -20.32 -20.71
C LEU A 510 20.42 -20.96 -20.22
N GLN A 511 20.23 -21.05 -18.90
CA GLN A 511 19.01 -21.58 -18.28
C GLN A 511 17.78 -20.71 -18.57
N GLU A 512 17.94 -19.40 -18.71
CA GLU A 512 16.86 -18.47 -19.08
C GLU A 512 16.48 -18.52 -20.57
N ALA A 513 17.24 -19.26 -21.38
CA ALA A 513 17.03 -19.43 -22.82
C ALA A 513 16.96 -18.10 -23.62
N ASP A 514 17.76 -17.11 -23.22
CA ASP A 514 17.89 -15.82 -23.90
C ASP A 514 19.27 -15.68 -24.57
N GLY A 515 19.31 -15.91 -25.88
CA GLY A 515 20.54 -15.86 -26.66
C GLY A 515 21.20 -14.47 -26.72
N ALA A 516 20.43 -13.39 -26.55
CA ALA A 516 21.00 -12.04 -26.49
C ALA A 516 21.83 -11.85 -25.22
N MET A 517 21.30 -12.28 -24.06
CA MET A 517 22.03 -12.27 -22.80
C MET A 517 23.23 -13.23 -22.84
N VAL A 518 23.10 -14.43 -23.40
CA VAL A 518 24.23 -15.37 -23.57
C VAL A 518 25.39 -14.72 -24.33
N LYS A 519 25.10 -14.10 -25.48
CA LYS A 519 26.13 -13.41 -26.27
C LYS A 519 26.75 -12.22 -25.52
N LYS A 520 25.93 -11.44 -24.82
CA LYS A 520 26.39 -10.31 -23.98
C LYS A 520 27.37 -10.79 -22.90
N GLN A 521 27.07 -11.93 -22.26
CA GLN A 521 27.95 -12.56 -21.26
C GLN A 521 29.25 -13.09 -21.89
N LEU A 522 29.18 -13.78 -23.03
CA LEU A 522 30.37 -14.26 -23.74
C LEU A 522 31.29 -13.11 -24.18
N GLN A 523 30.73 -12.01 -24.66
CA GLN A 523 31.50 -10.80 -25.01
C GLN A 523 32.19 -10.19 -23.78
N ALA A 524 31.51 -10.11 -22.63
CA ALA A 524 32.10 -9.63 -21.39
C ALA A 524 33.24 -10.54 -20.90
N ILE A 525 33.10 -11.86 -21.04
CA ILE A 525 34.15 -12.83 -20.72
C ILE A 525 35.37 -12.64 -21.63
N GLY A 526 35.14 -12.46 -22.93
CA GLY A 526 36.22 -12.26 -23.91
C GLY A 526 36.98 -10.95 -23.67
N ALA A 527 36.27 -9.88 -23.29
CA ALA A 527 36.88 -8.61 -22.90
C ALA A 527 37.78 -8.73 -21.65
N GLY A 528 37.58 -9.76 -20.82
CA GLY A 528 38.43 -10.11 -19.67
C GLY A 528 39.73 -10.84 -20.05
N ASN A 529 40.00 -11.07 -21.34
CA ASN A 529 41.10 -11.87 -21.88
C ASN A 529 41.04 -13.37 -21.53
N ALA A 530 39.85 -13.92 -21.26
CA ALA A 530 39.67 -15.36 -21.08
C ALA A 530 39.56 -16.05 -22.45
N GLN A 531 40.15 -17.24 -22.59
CA GLN A 531 40.00 -18.06 -23.79
C GLN A 531 38.61 -18.72 -23.81
N ILE A 532 37.80 -18.41 -24.83
CA ILE A 532 36.44 -18.95 -24.96
C ILE A 532 36.42 -20.02 -26.05
N THR A 533 35.93 -21.21 -25.70
CA THR A 533 35.59 -22.28 -26.64
C THR A 533 34.08 -22.49 -26.60
N ALA A 534 33.36 -21.84 -27.51
CA ALA A 534 31.92 -21.95 -27.66
C ALA A 534 31.53 -21.88 -29.14
N PRO A 535 30.35 -22.40 -29.54
CA PRO A 535 29.85 -22.19 -30.89
C PRO A 535 29.71 -20.70 -31.22
N ASP A 536 30.16 -20.29 -32.41
CA ASP A 536 29.97 -18.93 -32.93
C ASP A 536 28.56 -18.73 -33.48
N TRP A 537 27.58 -18.84 -32.57
CA TRP A 537 26.17 -18.71 -32.89
C TRP A 537 25.67 -17.28 -32.70
N THR A 538 24.78 -16.88 -33.60
CA THR A 538 24.00 -15.64 -33.45
C THR A 538 23.05 -15.72 -32.26
N GLU A 539 22.57 -14.56 -31.80
CA GLU A 539 21.59 -14.46 -30.69
C GLU A 539 20.35 -15.30 -30.96
N ARG A 540 19.90 -15.32 -32.23
CA ARG A 540 18.77 -16.14 -32.67
C ARG A 540 19.08 -17.63 -32.62
N GLN A 541 20.25 -18.06 -33.11
CA GLN A 541 20.64 -19.47 -33.06
C GLN A 541 20.77 -19.99 -31.62
N TRP A 542 21.34 -19.19 -30.71
CA TRP A 542 21.36 -19.51 -29.29
C TRP A 542 19.95 -19.65 -28.71
N THR A 543 19.07 -18.68 -28.99
CA THR A 543 17.68 -18.68 -28.52
C THR A 543 16.92 -19.91 -29.04
N ASP A 544 16.98 -20.18 -30.34
CA ASP A 544 16.30 -21.31 -30.98
C ASP A 544 16.81 -22.65 -30.41
N TYR A 545 18.12 -22.80 -30.21
CA TYR A 545 18.69 -24.00 -29.60
C TYR A 545 18.24 -24.19 -28.16
N LEU A 546 18.36 -23.16 -27.31
CA LEU A 546 18.05 -23.25 -25.88
C LEU A 546 16.57 -23.47 -25.62
N ARG A 547 15.68 -22.77 -26.36
CA ARG A 547 14.23 -22.97 -26.25
C ARG A 547 13.81 -24.37 -26.70
N LYS A 548 14.47 -24.92 -27.73
CA LYS A 548 14.24 -26.29 -28.19
C LYS A 548 14.55 -27.33 -27.10
N LEU A 549 15.50 -27.05 -26.20
CA LEU A 549 15.79 -27.94 -25.07
C LEU A 549 14.61 -28.08 -24.10
N TYR A 550 13.70 -27.11 -24.09
CA TYR A 550 12.48 -27.12 -23.25
C TYR A 550 11.23 -27.63 -23.98
N GLU A 551 11.28 -27.91 -25.28
CA GLU A 551 10.12 -28.45 -26.03
C GLU A 551 9.49 -29.70 -25.37
N PRO A 552 10.27 -30.69 -24.89
CA PRO A 552 9.73 -31.92 -24.31
C PRO A 552 8.98 -31.72 -22.99
N ALA A 553 9.35 -30.71 -22.20
CA ALA A 553 8.82 -30.52 -20.86
C ALA A 553 7.41 -29.92 -20.84
N GLY A 554 6.60 -30.29 -19.85
CA GLY A 554 5.38 -29.53 -19.54
C GLY A 554 5.69 -28.13 -19.01
N MET A 555 4.70 -27.23 -18.91
CA MET A 555 4.90 -25.87 -18.35
C MET A 555 5.50 -25.91 -16.93
N ALA A 556 4.90 -26.69 -16.02
CA ALA A 556 5.38 -26.78 -14.63
C ALA A 556 6.81 -27.33 -14.53
N GLU A 557 7.15 -28.32 -15.37
CA GLU A 557 8.47 -28.90 -15.45
C GLU A 557 9.49 -27.89 -16.00
N MET A 558 9.17 -27.20 -17.09
CA MET A 558 9.99 -26.12 -17.65
C MET A 558 10.28 -25.05 -16.59
N LEU A 559 9.26 -24.57 -15.88
CA LEU A 559 9.45 -23.60 -14.79
C LEU A 559 10.34 -24.15 -13.69
N GLY A 560 10.21 -25.44 -13.32
CA GLY A 560 11.08 -26.10 -12.35
C GLY A 560 12.56 -26.11 -12.76
N TYR A 561 12.85 -26.28 -14.04
CA TYR A 561 14.20 -26.12 -14.57
C TYR A 561 14.65 -24.65 -14.59
N MET A 562 13.82 -23.71 -15.05
CA MET A 562 14.16 -22.28 -15.08
C MET A 562 14.43 -21.72 -13.67
N THR A 563 13.76 -22.24 -12.65
CA THR A 563 13.99 -21.89 -11.24
C THR A 563 15.43 -22.08 -10.78
N LYS A 564 16.20 -22.98 -11.41
CA LYS A 564 17.63 -23.16 -11.09
C LYS A 564 18.46 -21.88 -11.31
N ALA A 565 18.04 -21.00 -12.23
CA ALA A 565 18.67 -19.68 -12.37
C ALA A 565 18.36 -18.74 -11.20
N GLY A 566 17.20 -18.91 -10.56
CA GLY A 566 16.61 -18.04 -9.53
C GLY A 566 17.03 -18.32 -8.08
N VAL A 567 17.73 -19.42 -7.81
CA VAL A 567 18.04 -19.88 -6.44
C VAL A 567 19.55 -19.94 -6.17
N GLN A 568 19.93 -20.00 -4.89
CA GLN A 568 21.31 -20.29 -4.49
C GLN A 568 21.63 -21.76 -4.74
N ASN A 569 22.88 -22.03 -5.16
CA ASN A 569 23.35 -23.37 -5.50
C ASN A 569 22.45 -24.05 -6.56
N GLY A 570 21.87 -23.26 -7.45
CA GLY A 570 20.99 -23.76 -8.50
C GLY A 570 21.73 -24.59 -9.57
N HIS A 571 23.02 -24.31 -9.74
CA HIS A 571 23.92 -25.02 -10.64
C HIS A 571 25.00 -25.74 -9.83
N GLU A 572 25.12 -27.05 -10.00
CA GLU A 572 26.15 -27.83 -9.32
C GLU A 572 27.52 -27.55 -9.94
N THR A 573 28.47 -27.16 -9.09
CA THR A 573 29.88 -26.97 -9.47
C THR A 573 30.71 -28.10 -8.89
N GLN A 574 31.52 -28.74 -9.74
CA GLN A 574 32.42 -29.83 -9.36
C GLN A 574 33.85 -29.47 -9.74
N SER A 575 34.79 -29.68 -8.81
CA SER A 575 36.22 -29.55 -9.13
C SER A 575 36.63 -30.70 -10.04
N LEU A 576 37.26 -30.37 -11.16
CA LEU A 576 37.78 -31.35 -12.10
C LEU A 576 39.26 -31.55 -11.79
N SER A 577 39.69 -32.80 -11.67
CA SER A 577 41.12 -33.10 -11.61
C SER A 577 41.79 -32.53 -12.87
N PRO A 578 42.95 -31.84 -12.75
CA PRO A 578 43.66 -31.38 -13.93
C PRO A 578 43.95 -32.58 -14.85
N PRO A 579 43.94 -32.40 -16.17
CA PRO A 579 44.38 -33.44 -17.09
C PRO A 579 45.73 -33.97 -16.61
N ALA A 580 45.91 -35.28 -16.59
CA ALA A 580 47.19 -35.90 -16.29
C ALA A 580 48.17 -35.53 -17.42
N GLU A 581 48.76 -34.35 -17.32
CA GLU A 581 49.82 -33.93 -18.22
C GLU A 581 51.00 -34.84 -17.96
N GLN A 582 51.43 -35.51 -19.03
CA GLN A 582 52.53 -36.45 -19.05
C GLN A 582 53.73 -35.83 -18.33
N ALA A 583 54.08 -36.38 -17.18
CA ALA A 583 55.29 -35.99 -16.47
C ALA A 583 56.47 -36.08 -17.46
N PRO A 584 57.21 -34.99 -17.74
CA PRO A 584 58.49 -35.14 -18.39
C PRO A 584 59.33 -36.03 -17.48
N ALA A 585 59.74 -37.18 -18.00
CA ALA A 585 60.77 -38.02 -17.38
C ALA A 585 62.07 -37.20 -17.36
N GLY A 586 62.24 -36.39 -16.31
CA GLY A 586 63.36 -35.48 -16.14
C GLY A 586 63.80 -35.48 -14.69
N ASN A 587 64.90 -36.19 -14.43
CA ASN A 587 65.63 -36.17 -13.17
C ASN A 587 65.96 -34.74 -12.73
N GLY A 588 65.56 -34.36 -11.52
CA GLY A 588 65.99 -33.12 -10.88
C GLY A 588 65.35 -32.95 -9.52
N GLY A 589 66.15 -32.99 -8.45
CA GLY A 589 65.70 -32.82 -7.08
C GLY A 589 65.15 -31.42 -6.83
N ALA A 590 63.82 -31.29 -6.87
CA ALA A 590 63.11 -30.15 -6.30
C ALA A 590 62.69 -30.49 -4.87
N SER A 591 63.01 -29.58 -3.94
CA SER A 591 62.69 -29.71 -2.52
C SER A 591 61.17 -29.75 -2.27
N ALA A 592 60.70 -30.40 -1.19
CA ALA A 592 59.27 -30.49 -0.87
C ALA A 592 58.58 -29.11 -0.72
N GLN A 593 59.35 -28.06 -0.43
CA GLN A 593 58.90 -26.66 -0.38
C GLN A 593 58.69 -26.04 -1.79
N GLU A 594 59.53 -26.36 -2.77
CA GLU A 594 59.31 -25.94 -4.17
C GLU A 594 58.12 -26.65 -4.80
N ARG A 595 57.88 -27.92 -4.47
CA ARG A 595 56.67 -28.64 -4.92
C ARG A 595 55.39 -28.05 -4.30
N GLN A 596 55.41 -27.69 -3.02
CA GLN A 596 54.27 -26.99 -2.39
C GLN A 596 54.05 -25.57 -2.93
N GLN A 597 55.10 -24.83 -3.31
CA GLN A 597 54.95 -23.52 -3.96
C GLN A 597 54.48 -23.62 -5.42
N THR A 598 54.89 -24.64 -6.16
CA THR A 598 54.50 -24.86 -7.56
C THR A 598 53.07 -25.41 -7.66
N ASP A 599 52.68 -26.35 -6.79
CA ASP A 599 51.28 -26.82 -6.70
C ASP A 599 50.35 -25.73 -6.18
N ALA A 600 50.86 -24.83 -5.32
CA ALA A 600 50.06 -23.69 -4.92
C ALA A 600 49.69 -22.84 -6.13
N GLN A 601 50.53 -22.61 -7.14
CA GLN A 601 50.26 -21.67 -8.24
C GLN A 601 49.41 -22.22 -9.39
N ARG A 602 48.94 -23.47 -9.32
CA ARG A 602 48.19 -24.07 -10.42
C ARG A 602 46.77 -23.49 -10.53
N PRO A 603 46.33 -23.14 -11.75
CA PRO A 603 44.95 -22.78 -11.99
C PRO A 603 44.02 -23.95 -11.67
N MET A 604 42.82 -23.62 -11.19
CA MET A 604 41.84 -24.61 -10.75
C MET A 604 40.80 -24.81 -11.84
N LEU A 605 40.57 -26.07 -12.21
CA LEU A 605 39.60 -26.48 -13.22
C LEU A 605 38.29 -26.91 -12.56
N PHE A 606 37.18 -26.41 -13.09
CA PHE A 606 35.83 -26.69 -12.59
C PHE A 606 34.89 -27.04 -13.74
N GLY A 607 33.87 -27.83 -13.42
CA GLY A 607 32.71 -28.09 -14.28
C GLY A 607 31.44 -27.61 -13.59
N MET A 608 30.60 -26.87 -14.30
CA MET A 608 29.28 -26.45 -13.84
C MET A 608 28.20 -26.98 -14.78
N THR A 609 27.21 -27.66 -14.22
CA THR A 609 26.14 -28.29 -15.00
C THR A 609 24.90 -27.40 -15.02
N VAL A 610 24.41 -27.10 -16.22
CA VAL A 610 23.18 -26.34 -16.51
C VAL A 610 22.11 -27.32 -17.01
N PRO A 611 21.14 -27.70 -16.17
CA PRO A 611 20.21 -28.80 -16.47
C PRO A 611 19.02 -28.37 -17.33
N PHE A 612 18.68 -29.19 -18.32
CA PHE A 612 17.46 -29.12 -19.13
C PHE A 612 16.70 -30.48 -19.03
N PRO A 613 15.45 -30.57 -19.52
CA PRO A 613 14.64 -31.79 -19.44
C PRO A 613 15.36 -33.08 -19.86
N ASP A 614 15.93 -33.11 -21.05
CA ASP A 614 16.52 -34.33 -21.63
C ASP A 614 18.06 -34.30 -21.73
N ARG A 615 18.69 -33.19 -21.34
CA ARG A 615 20.15 -33.00 -21.49
C ARG A 615 20.68 -31.91 -20.59
N SER A 616 21.99 -31.82 -20.47
CA SER A 616 22.64 -30.73 -19.75
C SER A 616 23.68 -30.03 -20.62
N ILE A 617 23.85 -28.72 -20.41
CA ILE A 617 25.00 -27.99 -20.91
C ILE A 617 26.04 -27.95 -19.80
N VAL A 618 27.30 -28.29 -20.10
CA VAL A 618 28.37 -28.26 -19.12
C VAL A 618 29.32 -27.11 -19.45
N LEU A 619 29.50 -26.21 -18.50
CA LEU A 619 30.52 -25.16 -18.54
C LEU A 619 31.78 -25.69 -17.88
N VAL A 620 32.85 -25.88 -18.64
CA VAL A 620 34.17 -26.21 -18.10
C VAL A 620 34.98 -24.92 -18.06
N TYR A 621 35.45 -24.52 -16.89
CA TYR A 621 36.15 -23.26 -16.73
C TYR A 621 37.34 -23.36 -15.79
N GLU A 622 38.30 -22.48 -16.04
CA GLU A 622 39.56 -22.41 -15.32
C GLU A 622 39.71 -21.04 -14.70
N ILE A 623 39.99 -21.00 -13.40
CA ILE A 623 40.22 -19.75 -12.66
C ILE A 623 41.59 -19.76 -12.00
N ASP A 624 42.18 -18.57 -11.89
CA ASP A 624 43.36 -18.37 -11.04
C ASP A 624 42.98 -18.19 -9.56
N LYS A 625 43.98 -17.99 -8.70
CA LYS A 625 43.78 -17.75 -7.26
C LYS A 625 43.01 -16.49 -6.91
N THR A 626 42.94 -15.54 -7.84
CA THR A 626 42.24 -14.27 -7.67
C THR A 626 40.79 -14.35 -8.15
N ASP A 627 40.29 -15.56 -8.41
CA ASP A 627 38.96 -15.82 -9.00
C ASP A 627 38.83 -15.25 -10.43
N LYS A 628 39.96 -14.95 -11.10
CA LYS A 628 39.97 -14.47 -12.49
C LYS A 628 39.82 -15.64 -13.44
N LEU A 629 38.86 -15.53 -14.35
CA LEU A 629 38.59 -16.52 -15.40
C LEU A 629 39.70 -16.51 -16.46
N LEU A 630 40.33 -17.67 -16.69
CA LEU A 630 41.39 -17.88 -17.66
C LEU A 630 40.87 -18.53 -18.94
N SER A 631 40.05 -19.56 -18.80
CA SER A 631 39.43 -20.26 -19.93
C SER A 631 38.00 -20.69 -19.61
N LEU A 632 37.16 -20.79 -20.63
CA LEU A 632 35.78 -21.26 -20.58
C LEU A 632 35.45 -22.06 -21.84
N GLU A 633 34.98 -23.29 -21.66
CA GLU A 633 34.48 -24.17 -22.71
C GLU A 633 32.99 -24.51 -22.46
N ILE A 634 32.15 -24.30 -23.46
CA ILE A 634 30.73 -24.72 -23.42
C ILE A 634 30.60 -26.07 -24.13
N ARG A 635 30.36 -27.13 -23.36
CA ARG A 635 30.10 -28.47 -23.91
C ARG A 635 28.60 -28.69 -24.08
N LEU A 636 28.18 -28.73 -25.34
CA LEU A 636 26.83 -29.15 -25.72
C LEU A 636 26.83 -30.67 -25.81
N GLN A 637 26.03 -31.35 -24.99
CA GLN A 637 25.84 -32.80 -25.13
C GLN A 637 25.16 -33.08 -26.47
N GLN A 638 25.80 -33.90 -27.32
CA GLN A 638 25.22 -34.36 -28.57
C GLN A 638 24.00 -35.26 -28.28
N PRO A 639 22.94 -35.19 -29.10
CA PRO A 639 21.69 -35.93 -28.88
C PRO A 639 21.87 -37.46 -28.92
#